data_AF-A0A7Y4KDK5-F1
#
_entry.id   AF-A0A7Y4KDK5-F1
#
_cell.length_a   1.000
_cell.length_b   1.000
_cell.length_c   1.000
_cell.angle_alpha   90.00
_cell.angle_beta   90.00
_cell.angle_gamma   90.00
#
_symmetry.space_group_name_H-M   'P 1'
#
loop_
_entity.id
_entity.type
_entity.pdbx_description
1 polymer ?
#
loop_
_entity_poly.entity_id
_entity_poly.type
_entity_poly.pdbx_seq_one_letter_code
_entity_poly.pdbx_strand_id
1 'polypeptide(L)'
;MSALLDSGVRQGAEVRCPGCIRFIPPDTACPHCLCGAIPPERYGSARALLKSGVDRFALAARTAALEPGQVAVLEARYARQWGAVLRLAEDARRIEPHLVQRGFTRELEDAWALILPIEESALEEMLAPFSPMPDSLEWLADKSPDPTLRLLAAFACVHQGNGSREARFAVSNQLLHGEGRVAVEAMLAMTRWRNGLPPRLSPEERERIRNLALGVLDVPELSSRAAVAWSRVSREVTPERVTAALHRGLYGDDFDVRFECALCLHDEMEVAQALDSADPEVARFARRILSQWGSRRLLARLRQDGDAAFAREVLRELPSPPPEGALDALLTVSLRTVGSLAAELLSFAKQRPFRAWGAEGQQQWARWARSVLRDLPAETALDFFEWAATPPRDDPEAPEEEEAEAMWAFLEETVHAIDRGTTKDRIACFGDSAFARLLLQSGVDEQRRLNDWARDTSSGEALLEALIQFPSRARSMGLVPDLHIEEKHPDPGHPGRLLMAVWEGPGQHLLVTPLSRVVRSWSALSGREVLVEAVWRRFQSHPAERGALLTAFAGWRDRLWEHQCEVEPDALVRFQSWWRVDPEGLFQQTSRLLDDVPLGALPRRLRALWDAAEERVGTRPRTASLSVSKGAMALRNGLESRDAAVLPALDAELDHFEAWLPAFEQRVRSTPSPPEESNIHRDFLDDTHTALRMMRERRERRRESEERERQREIDRQVAESRRRDQERRAEVARREAEAREAAQAVEREQQELSARVQAQLMLSTLQPRVPPKPVDREVLFPETAFPTLVDYARMIKAMQRGGDVMKLFETLGLTPATWAAQATAWGQAMVGRMELGMRFGELLGAPWE
;
A
#
# COMPACT_ATOMS: atom_id res chain seq x y z
N MET A 1 101.94 25.15 -0.44
CA MET A 1 101.26 25.55 -1.69
C MET A 1 99.88 24.88 -1.90
N SER A 2 99.59 23.71 -1.31
CA SER A 2 98.26 23.06 -1.44
C SER A 2 97.12 23.76 -0.66
N ALA A 3 97.40 24.48 0.43
CA ALA A 3 96.36 25.11 1.27
C ALA A 3 95.65 26.34 0.67
N LEU A 4 96.22 26.98 -0.38
CA LEU A 4 95.62 28.19 -0.98
C LEU A 4 94.57 27.87 -2.04
N LEU A 5 94.60 26.67 -2.63
CA LEU A 5 93.58 26.23 -3.59
C LEU A 5 92.23 25.94 -2.91
N ASP A 6 92.25 25.61 -1.60
CA ASP A 6 91.07 25.34 -0.79
C ASP A 6 90.42 26.60 -0.17
N SER A 7 90.96 27.80 -0.41
CA SER A 7 90.50 29.03 0.25
C SER A 7 89.47 29.84 -0.54
N GLY A 8 89.03 29.35 -1.71
CA GLY A 8 88.08 30.05 -2.60
C GLY A 8 88.61 31.31 -3.26
N VAL A 9 89.88 31.63 -3.01
CA VAL A 9 90.57 32.83 -3.52
C VAL A 9 90.94 32.69 -4.99
N ARG A 10 91.23 31.48 -5.47
CA ARG A 10 91.68 31.24 -6.84
C ARG A 10 90.63 30.49 -7.64
N GLN A 11 90.46 30.87 -8.90
CA GLN A 11 89.70 30.12 -9.91
C GLN A 11 90.55 30.04 -11.18
N GLY A 12 91.12 28.86 -11.44
CA GLY A 12 92.09 28.70 -12.52
C GLY A 12 93.30 29.62 -12.34
N ALA A 13 93.57 30.48 -13.34
CA ALA A 13 94.65 31.46 -13.31
C ALA A 13 94.28 32.78 -12.62
N GLU A 14 93.00 33.00 -12.30
CA GLU A 14 92.49 34.25 -11.73
C GLU A 14 92.36 34.17 -10.21
N VAL A 15 92.38 35.33 -9.55
CA VAL A 15 92.27 35.48 -8.10
C VAL A 15 91.14 36.45 -7.75
N ARG A 16 90.41 36.22 -6.66
CA ARG A 16 89.37 37.13 -6.17
C ARG A 16 90.01 38.44 -5.73
N CYS A 17 89.43 39.56 -6.15
CA CYS A 17 89.75 40.86 -5.59
C CYS A 17 89.18 40.97 -4.17
N PRO A 18 89.97 41.32 -3.14
CA PRO A 18 89.42 41.46 -1.78
C PRO A 18 88.42 42.62 -1.66
N GLY A 19 88.50 43.62 -2.53
CA GLY A 19 87.57 44.76 -2.56
C GLY A 19 86.16 44.40 -3.04
N CYS A 20 86.04 43.71 -4.17
CA CYS A 20 84.75 43.46 -4.83
C CYS A 20 84.49 42.00 -5.21
N ILE A 21 85.30 41.06 -4.70
CA ILE A 21 85.22 39.59 -4.85
C ILE A 21 85.26 39.01 -6.27
N ARG A 22 85.24 39.84 -7.31
CA ARG A 22 85.38 39.45 -8.72
C ARG A 22 86.75 38.84 -8.96
N PHE A 23 86.80 37.79 -9.77
CA PHE A 23 88.04 37.19 -10.24
C PHE A 23 88.75 38.14 -11.22
N ILE A 24 90.05 38.33 -10.99
CA ILE A 24 90.94 39.20 -11.75
C ILE A 24 92.29 38.51 -11.96
N PRO A 25 93.08 38.92 -12.96
CA PRO A 25 94.46 38.46 -13.07
C PRO A 25 95.28 38.79 -11.82
N PRO A 26 96.16 37.88 -11.34
CA PRO A 26 97.01 38.13 -10.18
C PRO A 26 97.94 39.33 -10.42
N ASP A 27 98.38 39.96 -9.33
CA ASP A 27 99.34 41.08 -9.33
C ASP A 27 98.89 42.35 -10.10
N THR A 28 97.60 42.45 -10.45
CA THR A 28 97.01 43.65 -11.09
C THR A 28 96.05 44.37 -10.16
N ALA A 29 95.91 45.69 -10.36
CA ALA A 29 94.84 46.44 -9.71
C ALA A 29 93.48 46.02 -10.30
N CYS A 30 92.47 45.89 -9.44
CA CYS A 30 91.16 45.41 -9.87
C CYS A 30 90.50 46.40 -10.86
N PRO A 31 90.13 45.98 -12.08
CA PRO A 31 89.48 46.86 -13.05
C PRO A 31 88.06 47.26 -12.65
N HIS A 32 87.44 46.54 -11.69
CA HIS A 32 86.05 46.77 -11.28
C HIS A 32 85.91 47.73 -10.10
N CYS A 33 86.81 47.62 -9.10
CA CYS A 33 86.71 48.43 -7.87
C CYS A 33 87.96 49.25 -7.58
N LEU A 34 88.98 49.18 -8.43
CA LEU A 34 90.25 49.90 -8.33
C LEU A 34 91.04 49.60 -7.05
N CYS A 35 90.75 48.48 -6.38
CA CYS A 35 91.59 47.96 -5.30
C CYS A 35 92.99 47.63 -5.85
N GLY A 36 94.03 48.06 -5.15
CA GLY A 36 95.41 47.75 -5.53
C GLY A 36 95.72 46.25 -5.53
N ALA A 37 96.80 45.87 -6.22
CA ALA A 37 97.26 44.48 -6.30
C ALA A 37 97.60 43.93 -4.90
N ILE A 38 96.97 42.81 -4.54
CA ILE A 38 97.17 42.13 -3.26
C ILE A 38 97.53 40.67 -3.58
N PRO A 39 98.66 40.15 -3.05
CA PRO A 39 99.03 38.76 -3.22
C PRO A 39 97.91 37.83 -2.70
N PRO A 40 97.57 36.75 -3.41
CA PRO A 40 96.50 35.83 -2.99
C PRO A 40 96.79 35.18 -1.62
N GLU A 41 98.05 35.09 -1.22
CA GLU A 41 98.50 34.62 0.10
C GLU A 41 98.08 35.56 1.25
N ARG A 42 97.69 36.80 0.93
CA ARG A 42 97.26 37.84 1.90
C ARG A 42 95.78 38.22 1.76
N TYR A 43 94.98 37.39 1.08
CA TYR A 43 93.59 37.70 0.77
C TYR A 43 92.73 37.81 2.03
N GLY A 44 92.81 36.85 2.96
CA GLY A 44 92.02 36.85 4.18
C GLY A 44 92.31 38.05 5.08
N SER A 45 93.58 38.46 5.14
CA SER A 45 94.08 39.63 5.86
C SER A 45 93.55 40.92 5.24
N ALA A 46 93.58 41.03 3.91
CA ALA A 46 93.00 42.16 3.21
C ALA A 46 91.49 42.26 3.44
N ARG A 47 90.76 41.13 3.38
CA ARG A 47 89.32 41.11 3.67
C ARG A 47 89.00 41.51 5.10
N ALA A 48 89.81 41.08 6.07
CA ALA A 48 89.66 41.47 7.47
C ALA A 48 89.88 42.99 7.67
N LEU A 49 90.90 43.56 7.02
CA LEU A 49 91.15 45.00 7.05
C LEU A 49 90.01 45.80 6.40
N LEU A 50 89.55 45.36 5.24
CA LEU A 50 88.43 45.99 4.54
C LEU A 50 87.17 46.01 5.41
N LYS A 51 86.85 44.87 6.05
CA LYS A 51 85.74 44.79 7.00
C LYS A 51 85.93 45.68 8.24
N SER A 52 87.17 45.85 8.68
CA SER A 52 87.52 46.75 9.79
C SER A 52 87.45 48.24 9.40
N GLY A 53 87.01 48.57 8.17
CA GLY A 53 86.81 49.93 7.70
C GLY A 53 87.99 50.53 6.92
N VAL A 54 89.00 49.72 6.57
CA VAL A 54 90.09 50.20 5.69
C VAL A 54 89.55 50.39 4.28
N ASP A 55 89.67 51.61 3.77
CA ASP A 55 89.24 51.94 2.41
C ASP A 55 89.97 51.11 1.34
N ARG A 56 89.25 50.75 0.27
CA ARG A 56 89.73 49.89 -0.82
C ARG A 56 90.96 50.43 -1.54
N PHE A 57 91.16 51.75 -1.59
CA PHE A 57 92.33 52.37 -2.21
C PHE A 57 93.57 52.29 -1.31
N ALA A 58 93.38 52.31 0.01
CA ALA A 58 94.44 52.15 1.00
C ALA A 58 94.75 50.66 1.32
N LEU A 59 93.89 49.74 0.89
CA LEU A 59 93.90 48.35 1.33
C LEU A 59 95.20 47.63 1.00
N ALA A 60 95.74 47.79 -0.21
CA ALA A 60 96.98 47.14 -0.62
C ALA A 60 98.18 47.57 0.24
N ALA A 61 98.33 48.88 0.48
CA ALA A 61 99.39 49.42 1.32
C ALA A 61 99.25 48.98 2.79
N ARG A 62 98.03 48.99 3.33
CA ARG A 62 97.76 48.55 4.71
C ARG A 62 97.96 47.05 4.90
N THR A 63 97.60 46.25 3.92
CA THR A 63 97.82 44.79 3.94
C THR A 63 99.31 44.44 3.83
N ALA A 64 100.08 45.21 3.06
CA ALA A 64 101.53 45.04 2.96
C ALA A 64 102.23 45.33 4.31
N ALA A 65 101.73 46.32 5.06
CA ALA A 65 102.29 46.79 6.33
C ALA A 65 101.96 45.93 7.56
N LEU A 66 101.15 44.87 7.43
CA LEU A 66 100.84 43.96 8.53
C LEU A 66 102.06 43.11 8.94
N GLU A 67 102.23 42.91 10.24
CA GLU A 67 103.27 42.03 10.78
C GLU A 67 103.01 40.57 10.37
N PRO A 68 104.05 39.75 10.10
CA PRO A 68 103.88 38.36 9.65
C PRO A 68 103.00 37.51 10.58
N GLY A 69 103.09 37.71 11.90
CA GLY A 69 102.24 37.03 12.87
C GLY A 69 100.75 37.41 12.79
N GLN A 70 100.45 38.67 12.46
CA GLN A 70 99.07 39.13 12.26
C GLN A 70 98.47 38.56 10.98
N VAL A 71 99.26 38.54 9.89
CA VAL A 71 98.86 37.91 8.62
C VAL A 71 98.52 36.44 8.85
N ALA A 72 99.38 35.68 9.54
CA ALA A 72 99.14 34.27 9.81
C ALA A 72 97.83 34.01 10.56
N VAL A 73 97.50 34.84 11.56
CA VAL A 73 96.24 34.73 12.33
C VAL A 73 95.02 35.06 11.47
N LEU A 74 95.08 36.14 10.68
CA LEU A 74 93.96 36.57 9.85
C LEU A 74 93.69 35.62 8.67
N GLU A 75 94.74 35.12 8.02
CA GLU A 75 94.60 34.09 6.99
C GLU A 75 94.07 32.77 7.56
N ALA A 76 94.59 32.33 8.73
CA ALA A 76 94.10 31.10 9.37
C ALA A 76 92.62 31.23 9.78
N ARG A 77 92.19 32.40 10.25
CA ARG A 77 90.76 32.68 10.50
C ARG A 77 89.98 32.55 9.20
N TYR A 78 90.36 33.28 8.15
CA TYR A 78 89.64 33.24 6.87
C TYR A 78 89.56 31.82 6.29
N ALA A 79 90.66 31.08 6.27
CA ALA A 79 90.70 29.71 5.76
C ALA A 79 89.76 28.77 6.53
N ARG A 80 89.69 28.88 7.86
CA ARG A 80 88.75 28.12 8.69
C ARG A 80 87.29 28.48 8.36
N GLN A 81 86.97 29.77 8.24
CA GLN A 81 85.60 30.19 7.91
C GLN A 81 85.18 29.76 6.49
N TRP A 82 86.11 29.82 5.54
CA TRP A 82 85.89 29.34 4.18
C TRP A 82 85.66 27.82 4.14
N GLY A 83 86.46 27.04 4.88
CA GLY A 83 86.29 25.59 5.00
C GLY A 83 84.93 25.20 5.60
N ALA A 84 84.37 26.03 6.48
CA ALA A 84 83.02 25.87 7.01
C ALA A 84 81.95 26.09 5.93
N VAL A 85 82.07 27.16 5.15
CA VAL A 85 81.16 27.50 4.05
C VAL A 85 81.22 26.49 2.90
N LEU A 86 82.38 25.89 2.63
CA LEU A 86 82.50 24.84 1.60
C LEU A 86 81.57 23.65 1.86
N ARG A 87 81.24 23.36 3.12
CA ARG A 87 80.25 22.34 3.48
C ARG A 87 78.84 22.74 3.06
N LEU A 88 78.47 24.02 3.21
CA LEU A 88 77.21 24.56 2.70
C LEU A 88 77.19 24.55 1.16
N ALA A 89 78.34 24.77 0.52
CA ALA A 89 78.48 24.66 -0.93
C ALA A 89 78.30 23.21 -1.42
N GLU A 90 78.62 22.20 -0.61
CA GLU A 90 78.29 20.80 -0.94
C GLU A 90 76.77 20.58 -0.93
N ASP A 91 76.06 21.12 0.06
CA ASP A 91 74.60 21.04 0.10
C ASP A 91 73.96 21.76 -1.10
N ALA A 92 74.48 22.94 -1.47
CA ALA A 92 74.06 23.63 -2.70
C ALA A 92 74.29 22.78 -3.97
N ARG A 93 75.45 22.12 -4.07
CA ARG A 93 75.78 21.20 -5.17
C ARG A 93 74.90 19.96 -5.20
N ARG A 94 74.38 19.51 -4.05
CA ARG A 94 73.40 18.41 -3.97
C ARG A 94 72.01 18.85 -4.43
N ILE A 95 71.61 20.09 -4.13
CA ILE A 95 70.29 20.63 -4.51
C ILE A 95 70.23 20.98 -6.00
N GLU A 96 71.29 21.61 -6.53
CA GLU A 96 71.30 22.18 -7.88
C GLU A 96 70.92 21.19 -9.01
N PRO A 97 71.31 19.90 -9.00
CA PRO A 97 70.82 18.86 -9.92
C PRO A 97 69.30 18.79 -10.06
N HIS A 98 68.56 19.13 -9.01
CA HIS A 98 67.10 19.09 -8.96
C HIS A 98 66.41 20.40 -9.37
N LEU A 99 67.19 21.42 -9.74
CA LEU A 99 66.71 22.70 -10.27
C LEU A 99 66.82 22.73 -11.80
N VAL A 100 66.03 23.60 -12.44
CA VAL A 100 66.06 23.77 -13.89
C VAL A 100 67.24 24.65 -14.29
N GLN A 101 67.42 25.78 -13.61
CA GLN A 101 68.53 26.70 -13.89
C GLN A 101 69.82 26.27 -13.17
N ARG A 102 70.97 26.54 -13.80
CA ARG A 102 72.32 26.28 -13.27
C ARG A 102 73.03 27.58 -12.91
N GLY A 103 73.90 27.56 -11.91
CA GLY A 103 74.68 28.71 -11.43
C GLY A 103 74.36 29.14 -10.00
N PHE A 104 73.41 28.50 -9.31
CA PHE A 104 73.03 28.86 -7.94
C PHE A 104 74.16 28.62 -6.95
N THR A 105 74.88 27.50 -7.08
CA THR A 105 76.04 27.20 -6.23
C THR A 105 77.09 28.31 -6.35
N ARG A 106 77.38 28.75 -7.58
CA ARG A 106 78.38 29.79 -7.83
C ARG A 106 77.96 31.14 -7.25
N GLU A 107 76.68 31.50 -7.41
CA GLU A 107 76.12 32.74 -6.84
C GLU A 107 76.20 32.73 -5.30
N LEU A 108 75.96 31.57 -4.68
CA LEU A 108 76.14 31.37 -3.23
C LEU A 108 77.60 31.49 -2.79
N GLU A 109 78.54 30.86 -3.51
CA GLU A 109 79.97 30.98 -3.23
C GLU A 109 80.44 32.45 -3.30
N ASP A 110 79.96 33.20 -4.28
CA ASP A 110 80.22 34.64 -4.39
C ASP A 110 79.58 35.41 -3.22
N ALA A 111 78.34 35.11 -2.85
CA ALA A 111 77.67 35.75 -1.72
C ALA A 111 78.40 35.51 -0.38
N TRP A 112 78.87 34.28 -0.15
CA TRP A 112 79.66 33.96 1.04
C TRP A 112 81.04 34.63 1.01
N ALA A 113 81.71 34.67 -0.15
CA ALA A 113 82.97 35.40 -0.30
C ALA A 113 82.82 36.90 0.00
N LEU A 114 81.64 37.48 -0.25
CA LEU A 114 81.32 38.88 0.03
C LEU A 114 81.19 39.20 1.52
N ILE A 115 80.69 38.26 2.33
CA ILE A 115 80.47 38.49 3.77
C ILE A 115 81.69 38.10 4.61
N LEU A 116 82.51 37.15 4.14
CA LEU A 116 83.67 36.68 4.88
C LEU A 116 84.83 37.69 4.87
N PRO A 117 85.56 37.85 6.00
CA PRO A 117 85.40 37.13 7.27
C PRO A 117 84.28 37.69 8.17
N ILE A 118 83.49 36.85 8.83
CA ILE A 118 82.43 37.26 9.77
C ILE A 118 82.84 37.05 11.24
N GLU A 119 82.04 37.55 12.19
CA GLU A 119 82.23 37.21 13.60
C GLU A 119 82.00 35.72 13.83
N GLU A 120 82.77 35.10 14.74
CA GLU A 120 82.72 33.64 14.91
C GLU A 120 81.34 33.16 15.39
N SER A 121 80.66 33.94 16.23
CA SER A 121 79.28 33.64 16.67
C SER A 121 78.27 33.66 15.51
N ALA A 122 78.45 34.56 14.54
CA ALA A 122 77.60 34.62 13.34
C ALA A 122 77.89 33.45 12.38
N LEU A 123 79.14 32.99 12.34
CA LEU A 123 79.52 31.78 11.61
C LEU A 123 78.91 30.53 12.25
N GLU A 124 78.94 30.42 13.58
CA GLU A 124 78.32 29.32 14.32
C GLU A 124 76.81 29.26 14.09
N GLU A 125 76.12 30.40 14.12
CA GLU A 125 74.68 30.49 13.82
C GLU A 125 74.34 30.06 12.39
N MET A 126 75.16 30.46 11.41
CA MET A 126 75.00 30.06 10.01
C MET A 126 75.19 28.55 9.77
N LEU A 127 75.99 27.88 10.62
CA LEU A 127 76.35 26.47 10.47
C LEU A 127 75.57 25.51 11.37
N ALA A 128 74.78 26.00 12.32
CA ALA A 128 74.08 25.17 13.30
C ALA A 128 72.69 24.73 12.80
N PRO A 129 72.32 23.43 12.80
CA PRO A 129 73.06 22.30 13.35
C PRO A 129 74.17 21.80 12.41
N PHE A 130 75.31 21.42 13.00
CA PHE A 130 76.55 21.10 12.30
C PHE A 130 76.39 20.07 11.16
N SER A 131 76.97 20.41 10.00
CA SER A 131 77.10 19.57 8.79
C SER A 131 78.00 18.33 8.99
N PRO A 132 77.74 17.19 8.30
CA PRO A 132 76.81 17.03 7.18
C PRO A 132 75.35 16.95 7.60
N MET A 133 74.53 17.72 6.90
CA MET A 133 73.08 17.65 7.02
C MET A 133 72.57 16.32 6.44
N PRO A 134 71.39 15.84 6.87
CA PRO A 134 70.72 14.72 6.21
C PRO A 134 70.59 14.96 4.70
N ASP A 135 70.82 13.92 3.90
CA ASP A 135 70.74 13.96 2.42
C ASP A 135 69.31 14.16 1.86
N SER A 136 68.35 14.53 2.70
CA SER A 136 66.97 14.77 2.30
C SER A 136 66.74 16.23 1.92
N LEU A 137 66.29 16.46 0.68
CA LEU A 137 65.85 17.79 0.23
C LEU A 137 64.73 18.36 1.10
N GLU A 138 63.82 17.51 1.59
CA GLU A 138 62.70 17.92 2.44
C GLU A 138 63.22 18.44 3.79
N TRP A 139 64.22 17.75 4.35
CA TRP A 139 64.88 18.19 5.56
C TRP A 139 65.61 19.51 5.34
N LEU A 140 66.34 19.65 4.24
CA LEU A 140 67.05 20.89 3.90
C LEU A 140 66.07 22.05 3.69
N ALA A 141 64.91 21.83 3.09
CA ALA A 141 63.89 22.87 2.88
C ALA A 141 63.28 23.37 4.19
N ASP A 142 63.07 22.47 5.17
CA ASP A 142 62.38 22.80 6.43
C ASP A 142 63.34 23.25 7.54
N LYS A 143 64.52 22.62 7.63
CA LYS A 143 65.42 22.71 8.80
C LYS A 143 66.81 23.29 8.52
N SER A 144 67.18 23.56 7.27
CA SER A 144 68.49 24.16 7.00
C SER A 144 68.62 25.54 7.68
N PRO A 145 69.73 25.84 8.37
CA PRO A 145 69.92 27.14 9.00
C PRO A 145 70.12 28.25 7.97
N ASP A 146 70.76 27.94 6.84
CA ASP A 146 70.92 28.91 5.76
C ASP A 146 69.58 29.12 5.04
N PRO A 147 69.01 30.34 5.06
CA PRO A 147 67.71 30.62 4.44
C PRO A 147 67.73 30.47 2.92
N THR A 148 68.89 30.64 2.29
CA THR A 148 69.05 30.51 0.83
C THR A 148 69.07 29.04 0.43
N LEU A 149 69.78 28.19 1.18
CA LEU A 149 69.73 26.73 1.00
C LEU A 149 68.33 26.19 1.26
N ARG A 150 67.63 26.67 2.31
CA ARG A 150 66.21 26.32 2.52
C ARG A 150 65.36 26.65 1.31
N LEU A 151 65.54 27.85 0.74
CA LEU A 151 64.79 28.27 -0.42
C LEU A 151 65.10 27.44 -1.68
N LEU A 152 66.37 27.16 -1.95
CA LEU A 152 66.76 26.31 -3.08
C LEU A 152 66.25 24.88 -2.92
N ALA A 153 66.33 24.33 -1.71
CA ALA A 153 65.75 23.03 -1.40
C ALA A 153 64.21 23.05 -1.52
N ALA A 154 63.56 24.15 -1.15
CA ALA A 154 62.12 24.34 -1.35
C ALA A 154 61.75 24.37 -2.84
N PHE A 155 62.53 25.04 -3.70
CA PHE A 155 62.33 24.96 -5.16
C PHE A 155 62.44 23.52 -5.65
N ALA A 156 63.48 22.79 -5.25
CA ALA A 156 63.68 21.39 -5.64
C ALA A 156 62.52 20.49 -5.16
N CYS A 157 62.05 20.64 -3.92
CA CYS A 157 60.92 19.89 -3.38
C CYS A 157 59.62 20.20 -4.16
N VAL A 158 59.36 21.47 -4.47
CA VAL A 158 58.18 21.87 -5.25
C VAL A 158 58.27 21.36 -6.70
N HIS A 159 59.46 21.33 -7.31
CA HIS A 159 59.66 20.72 -8.65
C HIS A 159 59.30 19.24 -8.68
N GLN A 160 59.64 18.51 -7.61
CA GLN A 160 59.36 17.09 -7.45
C GLN A 160 57.91 16.79 -7.03
N GLY A 161 57.11 17.82 -6.71
CA GLY A 161 55.75 17.66 -6.20
C GLY A 161 55.66 17.31 -4.71
N ASN A 162 56.78 17.27 -3.99
CA ASN A 162 56.87 16.90 -2.58
C ASN A 162 57.01 18.11 -1.64
N GLY A 163 56.76 19.32 -2.13
CA GLY A 163 56.87 20.55 -1.33
C GLY A 163 55.83 20.62 -0.21
N SER A 164 56.30 20.79 1.04
CA SER A 164 55.44 21.14 2.17
C SER A 164 54.67 22.44 1.92
N ARG A 165 53.64 22.72 2.75
CA ARG A 165 52.88 23.96 2.64
C ARG A 165 53.78 25.19 2.82
N GLU A 166 54.74 25.10 3.72
CA GLU A 166 55.75 26.11 4.01
C GLU A 166 56.71 26.30 2.83
N ALA A 167 57.20 25.20 2.25
CA ALA A 167 58.05 25.25 1.04
C ALA A 167 57.30 25.93 -0.11
N ARG A 168 56.05 25.54 -0.35
CA ARG A 168 55.20 26.16 -1.39
C ARG A 168 54.97 27.65 -1.13
N PHE A 169 54.77 28.05 0.13
CA PHE A 169 54.63 29.45 0.51
C PHE A 169 55.92 30.25 0.25
N ALA A 170 57.08 29.70 0.61
CA ALA A 170 58.37 30.32 0.33
C ALA A 170 58.61 30.51 -1.17
N VAL A 171 58.29 29.51 -1.99
CA VAL A 171 58.39 29.58 -3.46
C VAL A 171 57.41 30.62 -4.03
N SER A 172 56.17 30.64 -3.55
CA SER A 172 55.15 31.64 -3.95
C SER A 172 55.60 33.07 -3.64
N ASN A 173 56.19 33.30 -2.45
CA ASN A 173 56.73 34.60 -2.06
C ASN A 173 57.83 35.07 -3.03
N GLN A 174 58.72 34.16 -3.44
CA GLN A 174 59.77 34.47 -4.42
C GLN A 174 59.25 34.63 -5.85
N LEU A 175 58.16 33.96 -6.22
CA LEU A 175 57.51 34.20 -7.51
C LEU A 175 56.99 35.64 -7.59
N LEU A 176 56.31 36.10 -6.54
CA LEU A 176 55.67 37.43 -6.50
C LEU A 176 56.69 38.57 -6.32
N HIS A 177 57.67 38.40 -5.43
CA HIS A 177 58.55 39.47 -4.99
C HIS A 177 60.03 39.27 -5.33
N GLY A 178 60.41 38.08 -5.79
CA GLY A 178 61.77 37.80 -6.21
C GLY A 178 62.11 38.43 -7.56
N GLU A 179 63.41 38.47 -7.86
CA GLU A 179 63.95 38.99 -9.11
C GLU A 179 64.90 37.99 -9.77
N GLY A 180 65.15 38.20 -11.06
CA GLY A 180 66.12 37.43 -11.85
C GLY A 180 65.86 35.92 -11.83
N ARG A 181 66.94 35.14 -11.67
CA ARG A 181 66.95 33.68 -11.72
C ARG A 181 66.01 33.04 -10.70
N VAL A 182 65.93 33.62 -9.50
CA VAL A 182 65.11 33.11 -8.38
C VAL A 182 63.63 33.15 -8.71
N ALA A 183 63.14 34.27 -9.26
CA ALA A 183 61.74 34.40 -9.68
C ALA A 183 61.38 33.46 -10.83
N VAL A 184 62.30 33.28 -11.79
CA VAL A 184 62.12 32.35 -12.91
C VAL A 184 62.12 30.90 -12.41
N GLU A 185 62.96 30.54 -11.45
CA GLU A 185 62.96 29.19 -10.87
C GLU A 185 61.68 28.91 -10.10
N ALA A 186 61.19 29.91 -9.35
CA ALA A 186 59.92 29.85 -8.65
C ALA A 186 58.74 29.65 -9.61
N MET A 187 58.71 30.39 -10.72
CA MET A 187 57.73 30.21 -11.79
C MET A 187 57.75 28.77 -12.30
N LEU A 188 58.93 28.28 -12.71
CA LEU A 188 59.09 26.95 -13.28
C LEU A 188 58.64 25.86 -12.31
N ALA A 189 59.01 25.97 -11.03
CA ALA A 189 58.61 25.03 -9.98
C ALA A 189 57.09 24.99 -9.81
N MET A 190 56.46 26.16 -9.68
CA MET A 190 55.01 26.26 -9.44
C MET A 190 54.15 25.76 -10.61
N THR A 191 54.71 25.73 -11.82
CA THR A 191 54.02 25.28 -13.04
C THR A 191 54.34 23.86 -13.48
N ARG A 192 55.03 23.04 -12.67
CA ARG A 192 55.29 21.61 -12.98
C ARG A 192 54.03 20.76 -12.95
N TRP A 193 53.96 19.68 -13.73
CA TRP A 193 52.76 18.81 -13.80
C TRP A 193 52.47 18.13 -12.46
N ARG A 194 53.53 17.84 -11.70
CA ARG A 194 53.50 17.30 -10.34
C ARG A 194 52.78 18.22 -9.33
N ASN A 195 52.63 19.52 -9.65
CA ASN A 195 51.86 20.48 -8.85
C ASN A 195 50.35 20.53 -9.18
N GLY A 196 49.86 19.57 -9.97
CA GLY A 196 48.45 19.41 -10.33
C GLY A 196 48.03 20.18 -11.59
N LEU A 197 46.93 19.74 -12.21
CA LEU A 197 46.34 20.34 -13.40
C LEU A 197 44.86 20.66 -13.13
N PRO A 198 44.43 21.94 -13.10
CA PRO A 198 45.26 23.15 -13.18
C PRO A 198 46.09 23.37 -11.90
N PRO A 199 47.21 24.13 -11.98
CA PRO A 199 48.00 24.47 -10.80
C PRO A 199 47.20 25.37 -9.84
N ARG A 200 47.34 25.13 -8.54
CA ARG A 200 46.74 25.94 -7.47
C ARG A 200 47.53 27.25 -7.32
N LEU A 201 47.01 28.31 -7.96
CA LEU A 201 47.63 29.64 -8.07
C LEU A 201 46.56 30.73 -7.93
N SER A 202 46.92 31.80 -7.23
CA SER A 202 46.19 33.06 -7.14
C SER A 202 46.22 33.84 -8.47
N PRO A 203 45.30 34.80 -8.68
CA PRO A 203 45.31 35.65 -9.87
C PRO A 203 46.62 36.42 -10.06
N GLU A 204 47.22 36.93 -8.97
CA GLU A 204 48.49 37.67 -9.00
C GLU A 204 49.66 36.77 -9.43
N GLU A 205 49.74 35.55 -8.90
CA GLU A 205 50.75 34.58 -9.31
C GLU A 205 50.61 34.21 -10.79
N ARG A 206 49.36 34.02 -11.28
CA ARG A 206 49.11 33.72 -12.70
C ARG A 206 49.62 34.85 -13.59
N GLU A 207 49.34 36.10 -13.25
CA GLU A 207 49.80 37.26 -14.01
C GLU A 207 51.32 37.37 -14.01
N ARG A 208 51.94 37.19 -12.83
CA ARG A 208 53.40 37.22 -12.69
C ARG A 208 54.07 36.12 -13.52
N ILE A 209 53.53 34.90 -13.50
CA ILE A 209 54.01 33.77 -14.32
C ILE A 209 53.92 34.11 -15.81
N ARG A 210 52.80 34.68 -16.28
CA ARG A 210 52.66 35.07 -17.70
C ARG A 210 53.76 36.03 -18.13
N ASN A 211 54.01 37.07 -17.34
CA ASN A 211 55.03 38.08 -17.65
C ASN A 211 56.44 37.51 -17.63
N LEU A 212 56.79 36.72 -16.61
CA LEU A 212 58.10 36.07 -16.51
C LEU A 212 58.33 35.08 -17.65
N ALA A 213 57.34 34.24 -17.97
CA ALA A 213 57.45 33.23 -19.02
C ALA A 213 57.70 33.87 -20.40
N LEU A 214 57.01 34.97 -20.71
CA LEU A 214 57.24 35.70 -21.96
C LEU A 214 58.62 36.37 -22.00
N GLY A 215 59.15 36.81 -20.85
CA GLY A 215 60.46 37.45 -20.76
C GLY A 215 61.64 36.49 -20.94
N VAL A 216 61.46 35.20 -20.69
CA VAL A 216 62.52 34.18 -20.81
C VAL A 216 62.28 33.19 -21.96
N LEU A 217 61.27 33.42 -22.80
CA LEU A 217 60.90 32.51 -23.88
C LEU A 217 62.00 32.35 -24.95
N ASP A 218 62.81 33.39 -25.14
CA ASP A 218 63.91 33.41 -26.12
C ASP A 218 65.20 32.79 -25.58
N VAL A 219 65.25 32.39 -24.30
CA VAL A 219 66.38 31.68 -23.70
C VAL A 219 66.28 30.19 -24.09
N PRO A 220 67.20 29.64 -24.90
CA PRO A 220 67.05 28.30 -25.47
C PRO A 220 66.81 27.20 -24.44
N GLU A 221 67.51 27.23 -23.31
CA GLU A 221 67.43 26.23 -22.26
C GLU A 221 66.11 26.27 -21.48
N LEU A 222 65.42 27.42 -21.49
CA LEU A 222 64.17 27.63 -20.74
C LEU A 222 62.94 27.72 -21.64
N SER A 223 63.12 27.90 -22.95
CA SER A 223 62.07 28.23 -23.92
C SER A 223 60.84 27.32 -23.79
N SER A 224 61.02 26.00 -23.86
CA SER A 224 59.90 25.04 -23.81
C SER A 224 59.21 25.03 -22.44
N ARG A 225 59.97 25.09 -21.33
CA ARG A 225 59.40 25.09 -19.97
C ARG A 225 58.70 26.42 -19.64
N ALA A 226 59.21 27.53 -20.17
CA ALA A 226 58.54 28.83 -20.10
C ALA A 226 57.22 28.82 -20.89
N ALA A 227 57.21 28.18 -22.06
CA ALA A 227 56.00 28.02 -22.85
C ALA A 227 54.94 27.17 -22.14
N VAL A 228 55.35 26.06 -21.50
CA VAL A 228 54.48 25.27 -20.60
C VAL A 228 53.95 26.12 -19.46
N ALA A 229 54.81 26.87 -18.78
CA ALA A 229 54.43 27.72 -17.65
C ALA A 229 53.35 28.73 -18.06
N TRP A 230 53.53 29.39 -19.21
CA TRP A 230 52.55 30.33 -19.76
C TRP A 230 51.22 29.64 -20.09
N SER A 231 51.27 28.53 -20.83
CA SER A 231 50.08 27.80 -21.31
C SER A 231 49.22 27.30 -20.15
N ARG A 232 49.84 26.85 -19.05
CA ARG A 232 49.10 26.28 -17.91
C ARG A 232 48.41 27.29 -17.01
N VAL A 233 48.88 28.53 -16.99
CA VAL A 233 48.27 29.59 -16.17
C VAL A 233 47.27 30.42 -16.96
N SER A 234 47.41 30.45 -18.28
CA SER A 234 46.60 31.22 -19.20
C SER A 234 45.36 30.46 -19.66
N ARG A 235 44.26 31.20 -19.86
CA ARG A 235 43.08 30.73 -20.61
C ARG A 235 42.90 31.51 -21.92
N GLU A 236 43.88 32.34 -22.26
CA GLU A 236 43.88 33.16 -23.47
C GLU A 236 44.41 32.37 -24.66
N VAL A 237 44.19 32.91 -25.86
CA VAL A 237 44.76 32.35 -27.09
C VAL A 237 46.28 32.32 -26.97
N THR A 238 46.86 31.13 -27.13
CA THR A 238 48.29 30.92 -27.02
C THR A 238 49.04 31.70 -28.11
N PRO A 239 49.97 32.60 -27.75
CA PRO A 239 50.77 33.33 -28.73
C PRO A 239 51.56 32.37 -29.62
N GLU A 240 51.72 32.70 -30.91
CA GLU A 240 52.44 31.85 -31.88
C GLU A 240 53.84 31.44 -31.40
N ARG A 241 54.57 32.38 -30.79
CA ARG A 241 55.90 32.11 -30.21
C ARG A 241 55.88 31.07 -29.08
N VAL A 242 54.80 31.04 -28.27
CA VAL A 242 54.62 30.06 -27.19
C VAL A 242 54.27 28.70 -27.82
N THR A 243 53.35 28.67 -28.79
CA THR A 243 53.00 27.44 -29.53
C THR A 243 54.22 26.84 -30.24
N ALA A 244 55.05 27.66 -30.89
CA ALA A 244 56.29 27.21 -31.53
C ALA A 244 57.27 26.61 -30.53
N ALA A 245 57.43 27.22 -29.35
CA ALA A 245 58.27 26.68 -28.28
C ALA A 245 57.72 25.37 -27.70
N LEU A 246 56.40 25.24 -27.53
CA LEU A 246 55.77 23.98 -27.12
C LEU A 246 56.04 22.85 -28.13
N HIS A 247 55.88 23.10 -29.42
CA HIS A 247 56.19 22.11 -30.47
C HIS A 247 57.67 21.73 -30.49
N ARG A 248 58.60 22.69 -30.33
CA ARG A 248 60.03 22.36 -30.19
C ARG A 248 60.30 21.45 -28.99
N GLY A 249 59.64 21.71 -27.85
CA GLY A 249 59.74 20.85 -26.67
C GLY A 249 59.14 19.45 -26.86
N LEU A 250 58.04 19.33 -27.61
CA LEU A 250 57.38 18.06 -27.92
C LEU A 250 58.29 17.10 -28.71
N TYR A 251 59.16 17.64 -29.57
CA TYR A 251 60.12 16.86 -30.37
C TYR A 251 61.54 16.85 -29.78
N GLY A 252 61.72 17.31 -28.55
CA GLY A 252 63.02 17.33 -27.87
C GLY A 252 63.43 15.98 -27.28
N ASP A 253 64.60 15.92 -26.64
CA ASP A 253 65.11 14.69 -26.02
C ASP A 253 64.68 14.52 -24.54
N ASP A 254 64.38 15.63 -23.84
CA ASP A 254 63.97 15.60 -22.43
C ASP A 254 62.51 15.10 -22.29
N PHE A 255 62.35 13.90 -21.74
CA PHE A 255 61.05 13.25 -21.52
C PHE A 255 60.09 14.11 -20.69
N ASP A 256 60.57 14.77 -19.64
CA ASP A 256 59.72 15.57 -18.76
C ASP A 256 59.19 16.81 -19.49
N VAL A 257 60.02 17.45 -20.31
CA VAL A 257 59.62 18.61 -21.13
C VAL A 257 58.65 18.17 -22.21
N ARG A 258 58.93 17.05 -22.90
CA ARG A 258 58.02 16.48 -23.90
C ARG A 258 56.65 16.19 -23.32
N PHE A 259 56.61 15.53 -22.16
CA PHE A 259 55.36 15.20 -21.47
C PHE A 259 54.57 16.47 -21.09
N GLU A 260 55.24 17.48 -20.52
CA GLU A 260 54.58 18.75 -20.18
C GLU A 260 54.08 19.52 -21.41
N CYS A 261 54.85 19.53 -22.50
CA CYS A 261 54.41 20.10 -23.77
C CYS A 261 53.20 19.34 -24.34
N ALA A 262 53.22 18.00 -24.30
CA ALA A 262 52.12 17.15 -24.76
C ALA A 262 50.83 17.43 -23.98
N LEU A 263 50.90 17.62 -22.65
CA LEU A 263 49.76 18.03 -21.83
C LEU A 263 49.18 19.37 -22.29
N CYS A 264 50.03 20.36 -22.58
CA CYS A 264 49.60 21.69 -23.01
C CYS A 264 49.02 21.71 -24.43
N LEU A 265 49.55 20.87 -25.33
CA LEU A 265 49.10 20.73 -26.72
C LEU A 265 47.95 19.74 -26.89
N HIS A 266 47.57 19.01 -25.82
CA HIS A 266 46.60 17.92 -25.85
C HIS A 266 46.98 16.80 -26.84
N ASP A 267 48.28 16.49 -26.89
CA ASP A 267 48.80 15.39 -27.71
C ASP A 267 48.57 14.05 -27.00
N GLU A 268 47.51 13.34 -27.40
CA GLU A 268 47.17 12.04 -26.83
C GLU A 268 48.25 10.97 -27.04
N MET A 269 49.03 11.05 -28.12
CA MET A 269 50.01 10.01 -28.46
C MET A 269 51.19 10.03 -27.48
N GLU A 270 51.77 11.21 -27.24
CA GLU A 270 52.89 11.34 -26.30
C GLU A 270 52.43 11.13 -24.85
N VAL A 271 51.25 11.62 -24.45
CA VAL A 271 50.73 11.36 -23.09
C VAL A 271 50.44 9.87 -22.88
N ALA A 272 50.00 9.14 -23.91
CA ALA A 272 49.78 7.70 -23.82
C ALA A 272 51.07 6.89 -23.62
N GLN A 273 52.23 7.38 -24.08
CA GLN A 273 53.52 6.69 -23.82
C GLN A 273 53.85 6.67 -22.32
N ALA A 274 53.41 7.68 -21.56
CA ALA A 274 53.61 7.73 -20.11
C ALA A 274 52.81 6.66 -19.34
N LEU A 275 51.86 5.97 -19.98
CA LEU A 275 51.15 4.83 -19.37
C LEU A 275 52.08 3.65 -19.08
N ASP A 276 53.16 3.50 -19.86
CA ASP A 276 54.17 2.44 -19.69
C ASP A 276 55.37 2.91 -18.83
N SER A 277 55.25 4.07 -18.17
CA SER A 277 56.28 4.58 -17.26
C SER A 277 56.49 3.65 -16.06
N ALA A 278 57.75 3.47 -15.64
CA ALA A 278 58.09 2.77 -14.41
C ALA A 278 57.68 3.54 -13.14
N ASP A 279 57.47 4.86 -13.25
CA ASP A 279 56.95 5.68 -12.15
C ASP A 279 55.41 5.56 -12.08
N PRO A 280 54.84 4.93 -11.04
CA PRO A 280 53.40 4.72 -10.93
C PRO A 280 52.62 6.04 -10.81
N GLU A 281 53.24 7.12 -10.31
CA GLU A 281 52.59 8.43 -10.23
C GLU A 281 52.41 9.03 -11.62
N VAL A 282 53.40 8.87 -12.51
CA VAL A 282 53.34 9.31 -13.91
C VAL A 282 52.27 8.55 -14.66
N ALA A 283 52.25 7.22 -14.55
CA ALA A 283 51.26 6.39 -15.21
C ALA A 283 49.84 6.71 -14.72
N ARG A 284 49.64 6.89 -13.40
CA ARG A 284 48.33 7.26 -12.82
C ARG A 284 47.88 8.64 -13.28
N PHE A 285 48.79 9.61 -13.31
CA PHE A 285 48.48 10.95 -13.79
C PHE A 285 48.10 10.92 -15.28
N ALA A 286 48.84 10.18 -16.11
CA ALA A 286 48.52 10.01 -17.53
C ALA A 286 47.13 9.37 -17.73
N ARG A 287 46.79 8.32 -16.95
CA ARG A 287 45.44 7.72 -16.97
C ARG A 287 44.38 8.75 -16.66
N ARG A 288 44.53 9.50 -15.57
CA ARG A 288 43.57 10.54 -15.16
C ARG A 288 43.31 11.55 -16.27
N ILE A 289 44.36 12.11 -16.85
CA ILE A 289 44.25 13.13 -17.89
C ILE A 289 43.63 12.54 -19.17
N LEU A 290 44.10 11.38 -19.62
CA LEU A 290 43.55 10.71 -20.80
C LEU A 290 42.09 10.28 -20.60
N SER A 291 41.68 9.96 -19.36
CA SER A 291 40.28 9.70 -19.02
C SER A 291 39.43 10.96 -19.15
N GLN A 292 39.90 12.09 -18.62
CA GLN A 292 39.22 13.39 -18.76
C GLN A 292 39.08 13.83 -20.21
N TRP A 293 40.07 13.52 -21.05
CA TRP A 293 40.02 13.78 -22.50
C TRP A 293 39.12 12.80 -23.26
N GLY A 294 38.75 11.67 -22.65
CA GLY A 294 38.03 10.60 -23.34
C GLY A 294 38.87 9.90 -24.42
N SER A 295 40.18 9.78 -24.20
CA SER A 295 41.12 9.29 -25.20
C SER A 295 40.81 7.85 -25.65
N ARG A 296 40.68 7.67 -26.96
CA ARG A 296 40.47 6.35 -27.59
C ARG A 296 41.64 5.41 -27.33
N ARG A 297 42.87 5.93 -27.21
CA ARG A 297 44.08 5.13 -26.94
C ARG A 297 44.05 4.54 -25.53
N LEU A 298 43.64 5.33 -24.54
CA LEU A 298 43.48 4.86 -23.18
C LEU A 298 42.43 3.76 -23.11
N LEU A 299 41.27 3.95 -23.75
CA LEU A 299 40.20 2.96 -23.75
C LEU A 299 40.60 1.67 -24.46
N ALA A 300 41.34 1.76 -25.57
CA ALA A 300 41.91 0.59 -26.24
C ALA A 300 42.88 -0.18 -25.32
N ARG A 301 43.73 0.55 -24.57
CA ARG A 301 44.67 -0.03 -23.61
C ARG A 301 43.96 -0.68 -22.42
N LEU A 302 42.96 0.01 -21.85
CA LEU A 302 42.10 -0.51 -20.79
C LEU A 302 41.41 -1.80 -21.24
N ARG A 303 40.88 -1.82 -22.46
CA ARG A 303 40.26 -3.01 -23.04
C ARG A 303 41.26 -4.14 -23.25
N GLN A 304 42.50 -3.87 -23.66
CA GLN A 304 43.49 -4.93 -23.89
C GLN A 304 44.02 -5.51 -22.58
N ASP A 305 44.60 -4.67 -21.72
CA ASP A 305 45.44 -5.11 -20.59
C ASP A 305 44.99 -4.53 -19.24
N GLY A 306 43.84 -3.86 -19.19
CA GLY A 306 43.35 -3.22 -17.98
C GLY A 306 42.84 -4.19 -16.90
N ASP A 307 43.08 -3.81 -15.65
CA ASP A 307 42.55 -4.45 -14.45
C ASP A 307 41.46 -3.60 -13.78
N ALA A 308 40.87 -4.13 -12.70
CA ALA A 308 39.80 -3.44 -11.98
C ALA A 308 40.26 -2.11 -11.36
N ALA A 309 41.50 -2.02 -10.87
CA ALA A 309 42.03 -0.78 -10.30
C ALA A 309 42.13 0.33 -11.36
N PHE A 310 42.66 0.00 -12.53
CA PHE A 310 42.72 0.89 -13.67
C PHE A 310 41.30 1.31 -14.12
N ALA A 311 40.36 0.38 -14.26
CA ALA A 311 38.98 0.73 -14.64
C ALA A 311 38.31 1.68 -13.65
N ARG A 312 38.53 1.54 -12.33
CA ARG A 312 38.01 2.47 -11.31
C ARG A 312 38.61 3.87 -11.44
N GLU A 313 39.90 3.98 -11.71
CA GLU A 313 40.55 5.27 -11.96
C GLU A 313 39.93 5.97 -13.17
N VAL A 314 39.67 5.21 -14.25
CA VAL A 314 39.04 5.73 -15.47
C VAL A 314 37.60 6.16 -15.22
N LEU A 315 36.79 5.33 -14.55
CA LEU A 315 35.38 5.62 -14.25
C LEU A 315 35.19 6.91 -13.44
N ARG A 316 36.11 7.21 -12.52
CA ARG A 316 36.03 8.40 -11.67
C ARG A 316 36.19 9.72 -12.47
N GLU A 317 36.92 9.67 -13.58
CA GLU A 317 37.43 10.84 -14.28
C GLU A 317 36.87 10.95 -15.71
N LEU A 318 36.07 9.97 -16.14
CA LEU A 318 35.44 9.91 -17.44
C LEU A 318 34.46 11.10 -17.62
N PRO A 319 34.46 11.79 -18.78
CA PRO A 319 33.49 12.82 -19.05
C PRO A 319 32.07 12.25 -19.18
N SER A 320 31.07 13.11 -18.92
CA SER A 320 29.66 12.84 -19.17
C SER A 320 29.15 13.76 -20.29
N PRO A 321 28.61 13.24 -21.41
CA PRO A 321 28.38 11.81 -21.70
C PRO A 321 29.69 11.03 -21.97
N PRO A 322 29.68 9.70 -21.74
CA PRO A 322 30.85 8.87 -21.96
C PRO A 322 31.29 8.87 -23.43
N PRO A 323 32.60 8.87 -23.70
CA PRO A 323 33.12 8.82 -25.07
C PRO A 323 32.88 7.45 -25.70
N GLU A 324 32.89 7.42 -27.03
CA GLU A 324 32.71 6.21 -27.83
C GLU A 324 33.74 5.12 -27.45
N GLY A 325 33.28 3.89 -27.27
CA GLY A 325 34.12 2.75 -26.88
C GLY A 325 34.40 2.64 -25.37
N ALA A 326 34.00 3.62 -24.55
CA ALA A 326 34.19 3.54 -23.09
C ALA A 326 33.39 2.38 -22.49
N LEU A 327 32.13 2.22 -22.90
CA LEU A 327 31.27 1.14 -22.44
C LEU A 327 31.89 -0.24 -22.72
N ASP A 328 32.28 -0.50 -23.97
CA ASP A 328 32.93 -1.74 -24.40
C ASP A 328 34.20 -2.06 -23.58
N ALA A 329 35.07 -1.06 -23.38
CA ALA A 329 36.28 -1.24 -22.59
C ALA A 329 36.00 -1.59 -21.13
N LEU A 330 35.05 -0.88 -20.49
CA LEU A 330 34.69 -1.10 -19.09
C LEU A 330 34.00 -2.45 -18.86
N LEU A 331 33.06 -2.82 -19.71
CA LEU A 331 32.40 -4.13 -19.65
C LEU A 331 33.41 -5.27 -19.89
N THR A 332 34.36 -5.09 -20.81
CA THR A 332 35.43 -6.06 -21.06
C THR A 332 36.28 -6.32 -19.80
N VAL A 333 36.67 -5.28 -19.07
CA VAL A 333 37.42 -5.46 -17.81
C VAL A 333 36.56 -6.14 -16.75
N SER A 334 35.28 -5.77 -16.65
CA SER A 334 34.35 -6.39 -15.72
C SER A 334 34.14 -7.89 -15.99
N LEU A 335 34.17 -8.32 -17.26
CA LEU A 335 34.07 -9.73 -17.63
C LEU A 335 35.29 -10.55 -17.17
N ARG A 336 36.47 -9.93 -17.09
CA ARG A 336 37.71 -10.58 -16.59
C ARG A 336 37.73 -10.71 -15.07
N THR A 337 37.06 -9.79 -14.38
CA THR A 337 37.11 -9.65 -12.92
C THR A 337 35.70 -9.49 -12.35
N VAL A 338 34.89 -10.54 -12.50
CA VAL A 338 33.48 -10.62 -12.11
C VAL A 338 33.26 -10.05 -10.70
N GLY A 339 32.32 -9.11 -10.57
CA GLY A 339 31.92 -8.46 -9.32
C GLY A 339 32.81 -7.31 -8.82
N SER A 340 34.07 -7.22 -9.26
CA SER A 340 35.01 -6.23 -8.72
C SER A 340 34.69 -4.76 -9.07
N LEU A 341 33.88 -4.55 -10.11
CA LEU A 341 33.48 -3.23 -10.62
C LEU A 341 31.97 -2.97 -10.51
N ALA A 342 31.21 -3.84 -9.84
CA ALA A 342 29.75 -3.80 -9.90
C ALA A 342 29.16 -2.48 -9.39
N ALA A 343 29.67 -1.96 -8.27
CA ALA A 343 29.19 -0.71 -7.69
C ALA A 343 29.51 0.51 -8.58
N GLU A 344 30.73 0.58 -9.11
CA GLU A 344 31.15 1.68 -9.97
C GLU A 344 30.44 1.63 -11.33
N LEU A 345 30.24 0.44 -11.89
CA LEU A 345 29.46 0.25 -13.12
C LEU A 345 27.98 0.59 -12.91
N LEU A 346 27.39 0.26 -11.76
CA LEU A 346 26.02 0.64 -11.46
C LEU A 346 25.89 2.17 -11.35
N SER A 347 26.85 2.82 -10.67
CA SER A 347 26.89 4.29 -10.59
C SER A 347 27.06 4.92 -11.96
N PHE A 348 27.87 4.33 -12.84
CA PHE A 348 28.07 4.78 -14.21
C PHE A 348 26.81 4.57 -15.07
N ALA A 349 26.19 3.40 -14.98
CA ALA A 349 24.94 3.06 -15.66
C ALA A 349 23.82 4.05 -15.28
N LYS A 350 23.64 4.32 -13.99
CA LYS A 350 22.61 5.23 -13.46
C LYS A 350 22.80 6.71 -13.85
N GLN A 351 23.92 7.11 -14.46
CA GLN A 351 24.09 8.47 -14.99
C GLN A 351 23.14 8.77 -16.15
N ARG A 352 22.59 7.73 -16.80
CA ARG A 352 21.58 7.87 -17.85
C ARG A 352 20.57 6.71 -17.85
N PRO A 353 19.30 6.95 -18.20
CA PRO A 353 18.30 5.89 -18.31
C PRO A 353 18.74 4.80 -19.30
N PHE A 354 18.30 3.56 -19.09
CA PHE A 354 18.66 2.42 -19.95
C PHE A 354 18.34 2.68 -21.43
N ARG A 355 17.16 3.23 -21.73
CA ARG A 355 16.76 3.63 -23.09
C ARG A 355 17.74 4.60 -23.76
N ALA A 356 18.34 5.52 -23.00
CA ALA A 356 19.23 6.56 -23.53
C ALA A 356 20.60 6.04 -24.01
N TRP A 357 20.90 4.75 -23.81
CA TRP A 357 22.11 4.11 -24.34
C TRP A 357 21.99 3.71 -25.82
N GLY A 358 20.78 3.69 -26.39
CA GLY A 358 20.52 3.20 -27.74
C GLY A 358 20.67 1.67 -27.86
N ALA A 359 20.20 1.09 -28.97
CA ALA A 359 20.12 -0.36 -29.18
C ALA A 359 21.49 -1.06 -29.01
N GLU A 360 22.57 -0.50 -29.59
CA GLU A 360 23.90 -1.11 -29.48
C GLU A 360 24.42 -1.14 -28.02
N GLY A 361 24.23 -0.05 -27.28
CA GLY A 361 24.61 0.04 -25.88
C GLY A 361 23.78 -0.89 -24.98
N GLN A 362 22.48 -0.98 -25.23
CA GLN A 362 21.58 -1.92 -24.55
C GLN A 362 22.00 -3.37 -24.78
N GLN A 363 22.36 -3.74 -26.01
CA GLN A 363 22.84 -5.08 -26.34
C GLN A 363 24.21 -5.40 -25.72
N GLN A 364 25.10 -4.41 -25.57
CA GLN A 364 26.36 -4.58 -24.83
C GLN A 364 26.09 -4.85 -23.34
N TRP A 365 25.20 -4.08 -22.72
CA TRP A 365 24.76 -4.28 -21.34
C TRP A 365 24.07 -5.63 -21.12
N ALA A 366 23.20 -6.06 -22.05
CA ALA A 366 22.52 -7.35 -21.99
C ALA A 366 23.50 -8.53 -22.09
N ARG A 367 24.50 -8.46 -22.99
CA ARG A 367 25.56 -9.48 -23.07
C ARG A 367 26.40 -9.56 -21.80
N TRP A 368 26.72 -8.40 -21.21
CA TRP A 368 27.39 -8.35 -19.92
C TRP A 368 26.50 -8.95 -18.81
N ALA A 369 25.21 -8.63 -18.80
CA ALA A 369 24.26 -9.13 -17.81
C ALA A 369 24.23 -10.67 -17.76
N ARG A 370 24.07 -11.32 -18.93
CA ARG A 370 24.12 -12.78 -19.11
C ARG A 370 25.42 -13.44 -18.64
N SER A 371 26.51 -12.69 -18.61
CA SER A 371 27.82 -13.21 -18.27
C SER A 371 28.18 -13.01 -16.80
N VAL A 372 27.57 -12.02 -16.12
CA VAL A 372 28.07 -11.50 -14.84
C VAL A 372 27.00 -11.51 -13.75
N LEU A 373 25.76 -11.10 -14.04
CA LEU A 373 24.77 -10.79 -13.00
C LEU A 373 24.41 -11.99 -12.12
N ARG A 374 24.27 -13.19 -12.68
CA ARG A 374 24.05 -14.44 -11.93
C ARG A 374 25.05 -14.74 -10.82
N ASP A 375 26.28 -14.24 -10.96
CA ASP A 375 27.38 -14.49 -10.02
C ASP A 375 27.61 -13.30 -9.07
N LEU A 376 26.81 -12.23 -9.18
CA LEU A 376 26.78 -11.11 -8.24
C LEU A 376 25.85 -11.39 -7.04
N PRO A 377 25.99 -10.62 -5.93
CA PRO A 377 24.99 -10.61 -4.88
C PRO A 377 23.61 -10.23 -5.42
N ALA A 378 22.57 -10.91 -4.94
CA ALA A 378 21.20 -10.76 -5.42
C ALA A 378 20.68 -9.31 -5.33
N GLU A 379 21.04 -8.57 -4.27
CA GLU A 379 20.71 -7.15 -4.11
C GLU A 379 21.31 -6.29 -5.23
N THR A 380 22.59 -6.49 -5.54
CA THR A 380 23.28 -5.77 -6.62
C THR A 380 22.70 -6.11 -7.99
N ALA A 381 22.37 -7.39 -8.24
CA ALA A 381 21.71 -7.77 -9.49
C ALA A 381 20.33 -7.11 -9.63
N LEU A 382 19.57 -7.06 -8.52
CA LEU A 382 18.27 -6.40 -8.46
C LEU A 382 18.36 -4.89 -8.73
N ASP A 383 19.41 -4.21 -8.24
CA ASP A 383 19.66 -2.79 -8.53
C ASP A 383 19.95 -2.53 -10.02
N PHE A 384 20.67 -3.43 -10.68
CA PHE A 384 20.91 -3.35 -12.13
C PHE A 384 19.62 -3.57 -12.91
N PHE A 385 18.82 -4.55 -12.53
CA PHE A 385 17.50 -4.76 -13.12
C PHE A 385 16.58 -3.57 -12.88
N GLU A 386 16.59 -2.98 -11.68
CA GLU A 386 15.80 -1.78 -11.37
C GLU A 386 16.12 -0.65 -12.34
N TRP A 387 17.41 -0.40 -12.59
CA TRP A 387 17.86 0.59 -13.54
C TRP A 387 17.44 0.27 -14.97
N ALA A 388 17.57 -0.99 -15.41
CA ALA A 388 17.18 -1.43 -16.75
C ALA A 388 15.64 -1.34 -16.98
N ALA A 389 14.85 -1.64 -15.94
CA ALA A 389 13.39 -1.66 -15.99
C ALA A 389 12.72 -0.32 -15.63
N THR A 390 13.49 0.73 -15.32
CA THR A 390 12.95 2.05 -15.01
C THR A 390 12.79 2.87 -16.29
N PRO A 391 11.55 3.22 -16.70
CA PRO A 391 11.33 4.03 -17.89
C PRO A 391 11.87 5.46 -17.70
N PRO A 392 12.30 6.14 -18.77
CA PRO A 392 12.70 7.54 -18.72
C PRO A 392 11.56 8.43 -18.21
N ARG A 393 11.86 9.44 -17.39
CA ARG A 393 10.85 10.38 -16.86
C ARG A 393 10.15 11.19 -17.95
N ASP A 394 10.87 11.51 -19.02
CA ASP A 394 10.42 12.42 -20.08
C ASP A 394 9.76 11.69 -21.27
N ASP A 395 9.79 10.35 -21.26
CA ASP A 395 9.24 9.50 -22.32
C ASP A 395 8.72 8.18 -21.72
N PRO A 396 7.44 8.14 -21.30
CA PRO A 396 6.83 6.95 -20.73
C PRO A 396 6.31 5.96 -21.79
N GLU A 397 6.66 6.13 -23.08
CA GLU A 397 6.24 5.20 -24.13
C GLU A 397 6.70 3.76 -23.84
N ALA A 398 5.91 2.80 -24.32
CA ALA A 398 6.22 1.38 -24.17
C ALA A 398 7.60 1.07 -24.78
N PRO A 399 8.41 0.20 -24.14
CA PRO A 399 9.72 -0.16 -24.67
C PRO A 399 9.59 -0.80 -26.05
N GLU A 400 10.54 -0.48 -26.93
CA GLU A 400 10.68 -1.17 -28.21
C GLU A 400 11.01 -2.66 -27.98
N GLU A 401 10.74 -3.52 -28.97
CA GLU A 401 10.95 -4.97 -28.84
C GLU A 401 12.41 -5.31 -28.47
N GLU A 402 13.38 -4.61 -29.08
CA GLU A 402 14.81 -4.78 -28.80
C GLU A 402 15.19 -4.32 -27.38
N GLU A 403 14.57 -3.25 -26.87
CA GLU A 403 14.77 -2.75 -25.50
C GLU A 403 14.21 -3.77 -24.48
N ALA A 404 13.05 -4.34 -24.77
CA ALA A 404 12.43 -5.37 -23.94
C ALA A 404 13.29 -6.64 -23.88
N GLU A 405 13.84 -7.10 -25.00
CA GLU A 405 14.75 -8.26 -25.03
C GLU A 405 16.02 -8.00 -24.20
N ALA A 406 16.60 -6.81 -24.31
CA ALA A 406 17.79 -6.44 -23.55
C ALA A 406 17.49 -6.34 -22.04
N MET A 407 16.33 -5.79 -21.65
CA MET A 407 15.85 -5.76 -20.26
C MET A 407 15.60 -7.17 -19.72
N TRP A 408 15.05 -8.09 -20.51
CA TRP A 408 14.81 -9.48 -20.07
C TRP A 408 16.10 -10.22 -19.71
N ALA A 409 17.22 -9.92 -20.36
CA ALA A 409 18.52 -10.46 -19.94
C ALA A 409 18.88 -10.05 -18.49
N PHE A 410 18.50 -8.85 -18.04
CA PHE A 410 18.67 -8.46 -16.64
C PHE A 410 17.70 -9.17 -15.72
N LEU A 411 16.43 -9.36 -16.14
CA LEU A 411 15.41 -10.06 -15.38
C LEU A 411 15.82 -11.51 -15.10
N GLU A 412 16.14 -12.26 -16.16
CA GLU A 412 16.50 -13.68 -16.10
C GLU A 412 17.72 -13.90 -15.18
N GLU A 413 18.77 -13.11 -15.35
CA GLU A 413 20.00 -13.27 -14.57
C GLU A 413 19.85 -12.79 -13.13
N THR A 414 18.98 -11.80 -12.87
CA THR A 414 18.63 -11.39 -11.51
C THR A 414 17.86 -12.50 -10.80
N VAL A 415 16.94 -13.18 -11.48
CA VAL A 415 16.23 -14.34 -10.94
C VAL A 415 17.23 -15.45 -10.60
N HIS A 416 18.21 -15.71 -11.46
CA HIS A 416 19.30 -16.66 -11.17
C HIS A 416 20.18 -16.24 -9.97
N ALA A 417 20.49 -14.96 -9.83
CA ALA A 417 21.23 -14.43 -8.68
C ALA A 417 20.46 -14.61 -7.37
N ILE A 418 19.14 -14.34 -7.37
CA ILE A 418 18.26 -14.57 -6.22
C ILE A 418 18.18 -16.06 -5.88
N ASP A 419 18.08 -16.94 -6.88
CA ASP A 419 18.01 -18.39 -6.69
C ASP A 419 19.29 -18.93 -6.00
N ARG A 420 20.46 -18.42 -6.39
CA ARG A 420 21.76 -18.79 -5.79
C ARG A 420 22.04 -18.10 -4.46
N GLY A 421 21.37 -16.98 -4.17
CA GLY A 421 21.57 -16.19 -2.96
C GLY A 421 21.25 -16.95 -1.68
N THR A 422 21.82 -16.51 -0.56
CA THR A 422 21.49 -17.09 0.75
C THR A 422 20.06 -16.74 1.15
N THR A 423 19.47 -17.47 2.09
CA THR A 423 18.15 -17.15 2.64
C THR A 423 18.04 -15.69 3.09
N LYS A 424 19.10 -15.16 3.72
CA LYS A 424 19.14 -13.77 4.19
C LYS A 424 19.06 -12.80 3.01
N ASP A 425 19.82 -13.05 1.95
CA ASP A 425 19.85 -12.20 0.74
C ASP A 425 18.49 -12.23 0.04
N ARG A 426 17.86 -13.40 -0.09
CA ARG A 426 16.51 -13.51 -0.67
C ARG A 426 15.47 -12.71 0.11
N ILE A 427 15.48 -12.82 1.45
CA ILE A 427 14.57 -12.06 2.31
C ILE A 427 14.78 -10.55 2.12
N ALA A 428 16.03 -10.10 2.06
CA ALA A 428 16.36 -8.70 1.81
C ALA A 428 15.84 -8.23 0.44
N CYS A 429 16.07 -9.00 -0.62
CA CYS A 429 15.55 -8.72 -1.96
C CYS A 429 14.01 -8.63 -1.97
N PHE A 430 13.28 -9.57 -1.35
CA PHE A 430 11.81 -9.53 -1.32
C PHE A 430 11.27 -8.31 -0.56
N GLY A 431 12.01 -7.84 0.44
CA GLY A 431 11.72 -6.61 1.17
C GLY A 431 11.92 -5.34 0.35
N ASP A 432 12.75 -5.38 -0.69
CA ASP A 432 13.15 -4.21 -1.48
C ASP A 432 12.01 -3.69 -2.38
N SER A 433 12.03 -2.38 -2.64
CA SER A 433 11.13 -1.72 -3.59
C SER A 433 11.41 -2.11 -5.04
N ALA A 434 12.67 -2.37 -5.41
CA ALA A 434 13.07 -2.82 -6.73
C ALA A 434 12.45 -4.18 -7.09
N PHE A 435 12.22 -5.04 -6.09
CA PHE A 435 11.57 -6.33 -6.30
C PHE A 435 10.11 -6.19 -6.78
N ALA A 436 9.42 -5.10 -6.43
CA ALA A 436 8.09 -4.84 -6.98
C ALA A 436 8.13 -4.64 -8.51
N ARG A 437 9.20 -4.05 -9.07
CA ARG A 437 9.39 -3.96 -10.53
C ARG A 437 9.64 -5.32 -11.14
N LEU A 438 10.36 -6.20 -10.44
CA LEU A 438 10.60 -7.57 -10.89
C LEU A 438 9.28 -8.33 -10.98
N LEU A 439 8.43 -8.21 -9.96
CA LEU A 439 7.08 -8.78 -9.97
C LEU A 439 6.24 -8.24 -11.14
N LEU A 440 6.31 -6.93 -11.42
CA LEU A 440 5.60 -6.32 -12.55
C LEU A 440 6.00 -6.94 -13.90
N GLN A 441 7.28 -7.24 -14.09
CA GLN A 441 7.82 -7.80 -15.33
C GLN A 441 7.84 -9.35 -15.37
N SER A 442 7.40 -10.02 -14.30
CA SER A 442 7.47 -11.47 -14.18
C SER A 442 6.53 -12.19 -15.16
N GLY A 443 7.09 -13.05 -16.00
CA GLY A 443 6.36 -13.89 -16.96
C GLY A 443 6.07 -15.29 -16.41
N VAL A 444 5.85 -16.24 -17.32
CA VAL A 444 5.52 -17.65 -17.00
C VAL A 444 6.69 -18.37 -16.32
N ASP A 445 7.92 -18.09 -16.74
CA ASP A 445 9.09 -18.75 -16.19
C ASP A 445 9.45 -18.20 -14.80
N GLU A 446 9.33 -16.89 -14.58
CA GLU A 446 9.48 -16.27 -13.26
C GLU A 446 8.40 -16.75 -12.31
N GLN A 447 7.16 -16.92 -12.77
CA GLN A 447 6.07 -17.47 -11.96
C GLN A 447 6.40 -18.86 -11.40
N ARG A 448 7.07 -19.73 -12.17
CA ARG A 448 7.53 -21.04 -11.68
C ARG A 448 8.56 -20.87 -10.56
N ARG A 449 9.50 -19.94 -10.70
CA ARG A 449 10.51 -19.65 -9.66
C ARG A 449 9.88 -19.06 -8.40
N LEU A 450 8.94 -18.13 -8.54
CA LEU A 450 8.17 -17.59 -7.43
C LEU A 450 7.39 -18.69 -6.69
N ASN A 451 6.82 -19.65 -7.43
CA ASN A 451 6.14 -20.81 -6.87
C ASN A 451 7.08 -21.69 -6.02
N ASP A 452 8.28 -21.96 -6.51
CA ASP A 452 9.32 -22.71 -5.80
C ASP A 452 9.78 -21.94 -4.54
N TRP A 453 10.11 -20.66 -4.67
CA TRP A 453 10.60 -19.82 -3.57
C TRP A 453 9.55 -19.61 -2.48
N ALA A 454 8.26 -19.55 -2.82
CA ALA A 454 7.19 -19.41 -1.84
C ALA A 454 7.03 -20.65 -0.95
N ARG A 455 7.49 -21.81 -1.43
CA ARG A 455 7.50 -23.08 -0.69
C ARG A 455 8.78 -23.27 0.12
N ASP A 456 9.75 -22.36 0.01
CA ASP A 456 10.95 -22.37 0.85
C ASP A 456 10.56 -22.07 2.31
N THR A 457 10.99 -22.94 3.22
CA THR A 457 10.63 -22.86 4.64
C THR A 457 11.20 -21.64 5.35
N SER A 458 12.27 -21.04 4.82
CA SER A 458 13.02 -19.97 5.48
C SER A 458 12.78 -18.61 4.85
N SER A 459 12.65 -18.52 3.52
CA SER A 459 12.41 -17.26 2.79
C SER A 459 11.00 -17.11 2.22
N GLY A 460 10.18 -18.17 2.18
CA GLY A 460 8.88 -18.15 1.50
C GLY A 460 7.88 -17.17 2.08
N GLU A 461 7.85 -16.99 3.42
CA GLU A 461 6.95 -16.02 4.06
C GLU A 461 7.23 -14.58 3.64
N ALA A 462 8.51 -14.19 3.49
CA ALA A 462 8.89 -12.86 3.01
C ALA A 462 8.48 -12.61 1.55
N LEU A 463 8.55 -13.65 0.70
CA LEU A 463 8.04 -13.56 -0.67
C LEU A 463 6.51 -13.41 -0.69
N LEU A 464 5.80 -14.20 0.11
CA LEU A 464 4.34 -14.12 0.21
C LEU A 464 3.92 -12.75 0.72
N GLU A 465 4.64 -12.19 1.68
CA GLU A 465 4.48 -10.79 2.08
C GLU A 465 4.65 -9.87 0.87
N ALA A 466 5.79 -9.91 0.17
CA ALA A 466 6.03 -9.07 -1.01
C ALA A 466 4.92 -9.16 -2.07
N LEU A 467 4.38 -10.36 -2.34
CA LEU A 467 3.27 -10.58 -3.28
C LEU A 467 1.96 -9.96 -2.81
N ILE A 468 1.63 -10.07 -1.52
CA ILE A 468 0.45 -9.42 -0.93
C ILE A 468 0.63 -7.89 -0.93
N GLN A 469 1.86 -7.40 -0.74
CA GLN A 469 2.16 -5.97 -0.76
C GLN A 469 2.27 -5.36 -2.16
N PHE A 470 2.48 -6.19 -3.18
CA PHE A 470 2.78 -5.76 -4.54
C PHE A 470 1.78 -4.75 -5.13
N PRO A 471 0.45 -4.94 -5.05
CA PRO A 471 -0.51 -3.96 -5.57
C PRO A 471 -0.32 -2.55 -4.98
N SER A 472 -0.04 -2.47 -3.68
CA SER A 472 0.18 -1.19 -2.99
C SER A 472 1.52 -0.58 -3.38
N ARG A 473 2.59 -1.38 -3.43
CA ARG A 473 3.94 -0.92 -3.80
C ARG A 473 3.95 -0.40 -5.24
N ALA A 474 3.38 -1.17 -6.18
CA ALA A 474 3.29 -0.80 -7.58
C ALA A 474 2.54 0.54 -7.78
N ARG A 475 1.45 0.75 -7.04
CA ARG A 475 0.72 2.03 -7.05
C ARG A 475 1.55 3.17 -6.47
N SER A 476 2.19 2.97 -5.31
CA SER A 476 3.03 4.00 -4.67
C SER A 476 4.21 4.45 -5.55
N MET A 477 4.68 3.57 -6.42
CA MET A 477 5.76 3.81 -7.37
C MET A 477 5.28 4.37 -8.72
N GLY A 478 3.97 4.57 -8.91
CA GLY A 478 3.39 5.03 -10.17
C GLY A 478 3.52 4.05 -11.32
N LEU A 479 3.75 2.76 -11.04
CA LEU A 479 3.98 1.72 -12.06
C LEU A 479 2.68 1.20 -12.69
N VAL A 480 1.54 1.43 -12.04
CA VAL A 480 0.21 1.02 -12.49
C VAL A 480 -0.70 2.24 -12.39
N PRO A 481 -1.56 2.51 -13.40
CA PRO A 481 -2.52 3.60 -13.34
C PRO A 481 -3.40 3.52 -12.09
N ASP A 482 -3.90 4.67 -11.61
CA ASP A 482 -4.88 4.73 -10.53
C ASP A 482 -6.18 4.06 -10.96
N LEU A 483 -6.29 2.77 -10.67
CA LEU A 483 -7.53 2.00 -10.82
C LEU A 483 -8.61 2.66 -9.95
N HIS A 484 -9.60 3.25 -10.60
CA HIS A 484 -10.82 3.70 -9.94
C HIS A 484 -11.51 2.47 -9.36
N ILE A 485 -11.78 2.52 -8.05
CA ILE A 485 -12.21 1.40 -7.20
C ILE A 485 -13.60 0.84 -7.62
N GLU A 486 -14.28 1.46 -8.57
CA GLU A 486 -15.69 1.19 -8.88
C GLU A 486 -15.93 0.20 -10.03
N GLU A 487 -14.93 -0.14 -10.86
CA GLU A 487 -15.12 -1.10 -11.95
C GLU A 487 -14.63 -2.52 -11.56
N LYS A 488 -15.58 -3.45 -11.40
CA LYS A 488 -15.29 -4.89 -11.32
C LYS A 488 -14.62 -5.33 -12.64
N HIS A 489 -13.29 -5.41 -12.64
CA HIS A 489 -12.55 -5.79 -13.84
C HIS A 489 -12.78 -7.28 -14.22
N PRO A 490 -12.89 -7.60 -15.52
CA PRO A 490 -13.11 -8.95 -16.00
C PRO A 490 -11.89 -9.89 -15.83
N ASP A 491 -10.72 -9.39 -15.43
CA ASP A 491 -9.48 -10.15 -15.20
C ASP A 491 -8.90 -9.77 -13.82
N PRO A 492 -8.47 -10.72 -12.96
CA PRO A 492 -7.79 -10.43 -11.68
C PRO A 492 -6.46 -9.68 -11.83
N GLY A 493 -6.09 -9.27 -13.05
CA GLY A 493 -4.92 -8.46 -13.34
C GLY A 493 -3.61 -9.21 -13.05
N HIS A 494 -2.51 -8.52 -13.28
CA HIS A 494 -1.18 -9.11 -13.07
C HIS A 494 -0.93 -9.55 -11.61
N PRO A 495 -1.24 -8.74 -10.57
CA PRO A 495 -1.00 -9.15 -9.18
C PRO A 495 -1.79 -10.40 -8.77
N GLY A 496 -3.05 -10.51 -9.19
CA GLY A 496 -3.89 -11.67 -8.91
C GLY A 496 -3.37 -12.93 -9.62
N ARG A 497 -2.90 -12.80 -10.86
CA ARG A 497 -2.27 -13.91 -11.60
C ARG A 497 -1.02 -14.43 -10.91
N LEU A 498 -0.13 -13.55 -10.42
CA LEU A 498 1.07 -13.96 -9.70
C LEU A 498 0.74 -14.71 -8.40
N LEU A 499 -0.21 -14.20 -7.61
CA LEU A 499 -0.65 -14.86 -6.38
C LEU A 499 -1.21 -16.26 -6.68
N MET A 500 -2.04 -16.40 -7.73
CA MET A 500 -2.61 -17.70 -8.11
C MET A 500 -1.54 -18.64 -8.70
N ALA A 501 -0.58 -18.13 -9.48
CA ALA A 501 0.53 -18.94 -9.98
C ALA A 501 1.39 -19.52 -8.83
N VAL A 502 1.56 -18.77 -7.73
CA VAL A 502 2.23 -19.27 -6.53
C VAL A 502 1.37 -20.29 -5.77
N TRP A 503 0.05 -20.08 -5.72
CA TRP A 503 -0.89 -21.02 -5.09
C TRP A 503 -0.98 -22.36 -5.82
N GLU A 504 -0.91 -22.36 -7.15
CA GLU A 504 -1.08 -23.55 -7.98
C GLU A 504 0.01 -24.61 -7.78
N GLY A 505 -0.35 -25.87 -8.02
CA GLY A 505 0.59 -27.01 -7.99
C GLY A 505 0.65 -27.77 -6.65
N PRO A 506 1.49 -28.82 -6.57
CA PRO A 506 1.64 -29.62 -5.36
C PRO A 506 2.19 -28.77 -4.19
N GLY A 507 1.90 -29.19 -2.96
CA GLY A 507 2.43 -28.52 -1.76
C GLY A 507 1.63 -27.31 -1.26
N GLN A 508 0.39 -27.09 -1.73
CA GLN A 508 -0.50 -26.00 -1.25
C GLN A 508 -0.56 -25.88 0.29
N HIS A 509 -0.55 -27.01 1.00
CA HIS A 509 -0.57 -27.05 2.46
C HIS A 509 0.61 -26.32 3.13
N LEU A 510 1.75 -26.17 2.44
CA LEU A 510 2.92 -25.41 2.92
C LEU A 510 2.67 -23.90 2.91
N LEU A 511 1.78 -23.42 2.04
CA LEU A 511 1.46 -22.01 1.86
C LEU A 511 0.39 -21.51 2.85
N VAL A 512 -0.48 -22.40 3.33
CA VAL A 512 -1.67 -22.03 4.11
C VAL A 512 -1.32 -21.25 5.38
N THR A 513 -0.39 -21.77 6.20
CA THR A 513 -0.04 -21.14 7.48
C THR A 513 0.72 -19.82 7.30
N PRO A 514 1.75 -19.73 6.43
CA PRO A 514 2.40 -18.46 6.12
C PRO A 514 1.44 -17.41 5.54
N LEU A 515 0.63 -17.77 4.54
CA LEU A 515 -0.37 -16.85 3.96
C LEU A 515 -1.36 -16.36 5.01
N SER A 516 -1.85 -17.24 5.89
CA SER A 516 -2.77 -16.80 6.95
C SER A 516 -2.13 -15.80 7.90
N ARG A 517 -0.82 -15.86 8.15
CA ARG A 517 -0.13 -14.87 9.00
C ARG A 517 0.04 -13.55 8.27
N VAL A 518 0.53 -13.59 7.03
CA VAL A 518 0.72 -12.41 6.17
C VAL A 518 -0.61 -11.69 5.93
N VAL A 519 -1.68 -12.40 5.57
CA VAL A 519 -2.99 -11.80 5.31
C VAL A 519 -3.59 -11.16 6.57
N ARG A 520 -3.34 -11.74 7.76
CA ARG A 520 -3.81 -11.16 9.03
C ARG A 520 -3.08 -9.87 9.40
N SER A 521 -1.78 -9.76 9.11
CA SER A 521 -1.03 -8.52 9.36
C SER A 521 -1.39 -7.40 8.37
N TRP A 522 -2.11 -7.72 7.28
CA TRP A 522 -2.36 -6.84 6.14
C TRP A 522 -3.86 -6.59 5.91
N SER A 523 -4.48 -5.71 6.69
CA SER A 523 -5.93 -5.45 6.67
C SER A 523 -6.38 -4.14 5.98
N ALA A 524 -5.47 -3.22 5.63
CA ALA A 524 -5.83 -1.81 5.41
C ALA A 524 -5.26 -1.10 4.16
N LEU A 525 -4.87 -1.79 3.08
CA LEU A 525 -4.18 -1.15 1.94
C LEU A 525 -4.91 -1.25 0.59
N SER A 526 -4.59 -0.28 -0.28
CA SER A 526 -5.10 -0.13 -1.64
C SER A 526 -4.68 -1.29 -2.55
N GLY A 527 -5.60 -1.77 -3.40
CA GLY A 527 -5.34 -2.85 -4.36
C GLY A 527 -5.67 -4.26 -3.84
N ARG A 528 -6.13 -4.39 -2.59
CA ARG A 528 -6.62 -5.65 -2.00
C ARG A 528 -7.72 -6.32 -2.83
N GLU A 529 -8.64 -5.56 -3.40
CA GLU A 529 -9.81 -6.09 -4.14
C GLU A 529 -9.39 -6.97 -5.32
N VAL A 530 -8.28 -6.64 -5.99
CA VAL A 530 -7.74 -7.42 -7.12
C VAL A 530 -7.28 -8.80 -6.67
N LEU A 531 -6.68 -8.90 -5.48
CA LEU A 531 -6.24 -10.18 -4.90
C LEU A 531 -7.44 -10.99 -4.37
N VAL A 532 -8.40 -10.32 -3.74
CA VAL A 532 -9.64 -10.97 -3.25
C VAL A 532 -10.43 -11.56 -4.41
N GLU A 533 -10.57 -10.84 -5.53
CA GLU A 533 -11.23 -11.32 -6.74
C GLU A 533 -10.51 -12.55 -7.33
N ALA A 534 -9.18 -12.56 -7.34
CA ALA A 534 -8.40 -13.73 -7.80
C ALA A 534 -8.67 -14.97 -6.94
N VAL A 535 -8.65 -14.81 -5.61
CA VAL A 535 -8.97 -15.87 -4.63
C VAL A 535 -10.42 -16.33 -4.79
N TRP A 536 -11.35 -15.41 -5.03
CA TRP A 536 -12.77 -15.71 -5.23
C TRP A 536 -13.01 -16.57 -6.48
N ARG A 537 -12.37 -16.23 -7.61
CA ARG A 537 -12.45 -17.04 -8.83
C ARG A 537 -11.88 -18.44 -8.63
N ARG A 538 -10.78 -18.57 -7.89
CA ARG A 538 -10.22 -19.88 -7.54
C ARG A 538 -11.17 -20.67 -6.64
N PHE A 539 -11.76 -20.02 -5.64
CA PHE A 539 -12.74 -20.62 -4.74
C PHE A 539 -13.96 -21.18 -5.49
N GLN A 540 -14.44 -20.48 -6.52
CA GLN A 540 -15.53 -20.96 -7.36
C GLN A 540 -15.13 -22.15 -8.24
N SER A 541 -14.01 -22.02 -8.96
CA SER A 541 -13.56 -22.99 -9.97
C SER A 541 -13.00 -24.29 -9.38
N HIS A 542 -12.48 -24.28 -8.14
CA HIS A 542 -11.82 -25.43 -7.52
C HIS A 542 -12.44 -25.78 -6.15
N PRO A 543 -13.58 -26.52 -6.11
CA PRO A 543 -14.26 -26.87 -4.87
C PRO A 543 -13.40 -27.60 -3.83
N ALA A 544 -12.45 -28.43 -4.28
CA ALA A 544 -11.54 -29.17 -3.41
C ALA A 544 -10.56 -28.27 -2.62
N GLU A 545 -10.27 -27.07 -3.11
CA GLU A 545 -9.30 -26.15 -2.50
C GLU A 545 -9.95 -25.17 -1.51
N ARG A 546 -11.28 -25.07 -1.49
CA ARG A 546 -12.03 -24.07 -0.73
C ARG A 546 -11.64 -23.98 0.74
N GLY A 547 -11.47 -25.12 1.41
CA GLY A 547 -11.07 -25.15 2.82
C GLY A 547 -9.66 -24.60 3.05
N ALA A 548 -8.72 -24.93 2.16
CA ALA A 548 -7.35 -24.40 2.22
C ALA A 548 -7.33 -22.90 1.94
N LEU A 549 -8.10 -22.43 0.94
CA LEU A 549 -8.23 -21.00 0.61
C LEU A 549 -8.83 -20.19 1.77
N LEU A 550 -9.93 -20.65 2.37
CA LEU A 550 -10.55 -19.94 3.50
C LEU A 550 -9.66 -19.92 4.74
N THR A 551 -8.80 -20.94 4.91
CA THR A 551 -7.81 -20.96 5.99
C THR A 551 -6.65 -19.99 5.70
N ALA A 552 -6.09 -20.05 4.49
CA ALA A 552 -4.96 -19.21 4.07
C ALA A 552 -5.32 -17.72 4.00
N PHE A 553 -6.55 -17.40 3.58
CA PHE A 553 -7.05 -16.04 3.43
C PHE A 553 -8.11 -15.70 4.49
N ALA A 554 -7.97 -16.23 5.71
CA ALA A 554 -8.94 -16.04 6.79
C ALA A 554 -9.27 -14.55 7.06
N GLY A 555 -8.30 -13.65 6.93
CA GLY A 555 -8.51 -12.20 7.08
C GLY A 555 -9.38 -11.57 5.99
N TRP A 556 -9.63 -12.26 4.88
CA TRP A 556 -10.49 -11.83 3.77
C TRP A 556 -11.79 -12.62 3.66
N ARG A 557 -12.03 -13.55 4.59
CA ARG A 557 -13.19 -14.45 4.54
C ARG A 557 -14.52 -13.70 4.41
N ASP A 558 -14.70 -12.60 5.14
CA ASP A 558 -15.97 -11.84 5.09
C ASP A 558 -16.20 -11.18 3.73
N ARG A 559 -15.13 -10.72 3.07
CA ARG A 559 -15.23 -10.21 1.68
C ARG A 559 -15.56 -11.32 0.69
N LEU A 560 -14.96 -12.50 0.84
CA LEU A 560 -15.33 -13.66 0.01
C LEU A 560 -16.79 -14.09 0.24
N TRP A 561 -17.28 -13.96 1.48
CA TRP A 561 -18.69 -14.20 1.79
C TRP A 561 -19.62 -13.15 1.17
N GLU A 562 -19.25 -11.87 1.20
CA GLU A 562 -19.97 -10.80 0.49
C GLU A 562 -20.08 -11.12 -1.01
N HIS A 563 -18.98 -11.48 -1.67
CA HIS A 563 -19.01 -11.90 -3.07
C HIS A 563 -19.90 -13.13 -3.32
N GLN A 564 -19.89 -14.11 -2.42
CA GLN A 564 -20.80 -15.25 -2.50
C GLN A 564 -22.26 -14.82 -2.43
N CYS A 565 -22.59 -13.83 -1.61
CA CYS A 565 -23.95 -13.29 -1.48
C CYS A 565 -24.37 -12.48 -2.71
N GLU A 566 -23.43 -11.77 -3.34
CA GLU A 566 -23.69 -11.01 -4.57
C GLU A 566 -23.94 -11.92 -5.77
N VAL A 567 -23.17 -13.00 -5.91
CA VAL A 567 -23.25 -13.91 -7.06
C VAL A 567 -24.39 -14.92 -6.91
N GLU A 568 -24.62 -15.42 -5.69
CA GLU A 568 -25.59 -16.48 -5.43
C GLU A 568 -26.65 -16.02 -4.40
N PRO A 569 -27.86 -15.64 -4.86
CA PRO A 569 -28.92 -15.24 -3.94
C PRO A 569 -29.46 -16.43 -3.11
N ASP A 570 -29.41 -17.67 -3.60
CA ASP A 570 -29.96 -18.82 -2.87
C ASP A 570 -29.09 -19.21 -1.66
N ALA A 571 -29.64 -18.98 -0.46
CA ALA A 571 -28.96 -19.34 0.79
C ALA A 571 -28.68 -20.85 0.93
N LEU A 572 -29.45 -21.72 0.26
CA LEU A 572 -29.19 -23.15 0.28
C LEU A 572 -27.91 -23.50 -0.49
N VAL A 573 -27.73 -22.93 -1.69
CA VAL A 573 -26.52 -23.12 -2.50
C VAL A 573 -25.30 -22.52 -1.81
N ARG A 574 -25.45 -21.36 -1.18
CA ARG A 574 -24.40 -20.73 -0.36
C ARG A 574 -24.01 -21.63 0.81
N PHE A 575 -24.98 -22.13 1.57
CA PHE A 575 -24.73 -23.06 2.67
C PHE A 575 -23.98 -24.29 2.19
N GLN A 576 -24.47 -24.98 1.16
CA GLN A 576 -23.86 -26.18 0.58
C GLN A 576 -22.40 -25.95 0.15
N SER A 577 -22.08 -24.74 -0.33
CA SER A 577 -20.74 -24.38 -0.77
C SER A 577 -19.76 -24.08 0.37
N TRP A 578 -20.26 -23.69 1.55
CA TRP A 578 -19.45 -23.15 2.65
C TRP A 578 -19.42 -24.01 3.91
N TRP A 579 -20.49 -24.71 4.26
CA TRP A 579 -20.61 -25.34 5.59
C TRP A 579 -19.50 -26.36 5.91
N ARG A 580 -18.97 -27.06 4.90
CA ARG A 580 -17.87 -28.04 5.05
C ARG A 580 -16.50 -27.39 5.24
N VAL A 581 -16.32 -26.19 4.71
CA VAL A 581 -15.01 -25.56 4.48
C VAL A 581 -14.80 -24.28 5.27
N ASP A 582 -15.86 -23.70 5.81
CA ASP A 582 -15.82 -22.42 6.51
C ASP A 582 -15.20 -22.55 7.92
N PRO A 583 -14.16 -21.75 8.24
CA PRO A 583 -13.54 -21.74 9.56
C PRO A 583 -14.49 -21.37 10.70
N GLU A 584 -15.54 -20.57 10.45
CA GLU A 584 -16.56 -20.23 11.46
C GLU A 584 -17.43 -21.44 11.89
N GLY A 585 -17.38 -22.53 11.13
CA GLY A 585 -18.03 -23.79 11.46
C GLY A 585 -19.51 -23.86 11.09
N LEU A 586 -20.07 -25.06 11.27
CA LEU A 586 -21.42 -25.41 10.81
C LEU A 586 -22.50 -24.49 11.42
N PHE A 587 -22.41 -24.13 12.70
CA PHE A 587 -23.45 -23.34 13.37
C PHE A 587 -23.64 -21.94 12.80
N GLN A 588 -22.57 -21.24 12.45
CA GLN A 588 -22.69 -19.91 11.85
C GLN A 588 -23.35 -19.99 10.46
N GLN A 589 -22.98 -21.00 9.68
CA GLN A 589 -23.62 -21.28 8.39
C GLN A 589 -25.09 -21.71 8.55
N THR A 590 -25.42 -22.47 9.60
CA THR A 590 -26.80 -22.80 9.96
C THR A 590 -27.62 -21.56 10.30
N SER A 591 -27.05 -20.62 11.05
CA SER A 591 -27.75 -19.37 11.39
C SER A 591 -28.07 -18.59 10.11
N ARG A 592 -27.09 -18.38 9.22
CA ARG A 592 -27.30 -17.71 7.94
C ARG A 592 -28.26 -18.42 6.98
N LEU A 593 -28.32 -19.76 7.03
CA LEU A 593 -29.27 -20.55 6.24
C LEU A 593 -30.72 -20.34 6.70
N LEU A 594 -30.94 -20.16 8.00
CA LEU A 594 -32.26 -20.17 8.64
C LEU A 594 -32.78 -18.78 9.03
N ASP A 595 -31.91 -17.78 9.12
CA ASP A 595 -32.32 -16.40 9.39
C ASP A 595 -33.15 -15.86 8.19
N ASP A 596 -34.29 -15.23 8.50
CA ASP A 596 -35.27 -14.68 7.55
C ASP A 596 -35.74 -15.64 6.43
N VAL A 597 -35.77 -16.95 6.70
CA VAL A 597 -36.19 -17.96 5.73
C VAL A 597 -37.68 -17.88 5.38
N PRO A 598 -38.05 -17.79 4.08
CA PRO A 598 -39.45 -17.92 3.66
C PRO A 598 -39.99 -19.31 4.02
N LEU A 599 -41.19 -19.37 4.60
CA LEU A 599 -41.77 -20.62 5.11
C LEU A 599 -41.84 -21.74 4.05
N GLY A 600 -42.07 -21.40 2.78
CA GLY A 600 -42.09 -22.39 1.68
C GLY A 600 -40.74 -23.03 1.37
N ALA A 601 -39.62 -22.36 1.68
CA ALA A 601 -38.26 -22.88 1.47
C ALA A 601 -37.70 -23.61 2.71
N LEU A 602 -38.31 -23.39 3.89
CA LEU A 602 -37.84 -23.92 5.16
C LEU A 602 -37.66 -25.46 5.18
N PRO A 603 -38.61 -26.30 4.69
CA PRO A 603 -38.41 -27.75 4.69
C PRO A 603 -37.15 -28.20 3.94
N ARG A 604 -36.90 -27.64 2.75
CA ARG A 604 -35.72 -27.98 1.95
C ARG A 604 -34.41 -27.57 2.62
N ARG A 605 -34.39 -26.40 3.27
CA ARG A 605 -33.22 -25.93 4.02
C ARG A 605 -32.96 -26.76 5.28
N LEU A 606 -34.01 -27.16 6.00
CA LEU A 606 -33.91 -28.05 7.16
C LEU A 606 -33.35 -29.42 6.77
N ARG A 607 -33.80 -30.02 5.65
CA ARG A 607 -33.24 -31.27 5.14
C ARG A 607 -31.72 -31.20 4.93
N ALA A 608 -31.26 -30.18 4.23
CA ALA A 608 -29.83 -29.98 4.01
C ALA A 608 -29.05 -29.75 5.31
N LEU A 609 -29.68 -29.13 6.32
CA LEU A 609 -29.11 -28.98 7.65
C LEU A 609 -29.01 -30.32 8.40
N TRP A 610 -30.05 -31.16 8.34
CA TRP A 610 -30.03 -32.48 8.98
C TRP A 610 -28.93 -33.35 8.38
N ASP A 611 -28.82 -33.37 7.05
CA ASP A 611 -27.75 -34.09 6.34
C ASP A 611 -26.35 -33.57 6.74
N ALA A 612 -26.19 -32.25 6.85
CA ALA A 612 -24.93 -31.64 7.27
C ALA A 612 -24.58 -31.94 8.74
N ALA A 613 -25.58 -31.93 9.63
CA ALA A 613 -25.41 -32.29 11.03
C ALA A 613 -25.07 -33.78 11.19
N GLU A 614 -25.71 -34.64 10.40
CA GLU A 614 -25.46 -36.08 10.34
C GLU A 614 -24.03 -36.39 9.91
N GLU A 615 -23.52 -35.70 8.88
CA GLU A 615 -22.11 -35.82 8.47
C GLU A 615 -21.16 -35.31 9.55
N ARG A 616 -21.53 -34.23 10.26
CA ARG A 616 -20.61 -33.54 11.19
C ARG A 616 -20.55 -34.18 12.58
N VAL A 617 -21.60 -34.86 13.03
CA VAL A 617 -21.72 -35.41 14.39
C VAL A 617 -20.57 -36.35 14.76
N GLY A 618 -20.05 -37.11 13.79
CA GLY A 618 -18.96 -38.06 14.02
C GLY A 618 -17.60 -37.42 14.35
N THR A 619 -17.45 -36.11 14.08
CA THR A 619 -16.20 -35.38 14.37
C THR A 619 -16.39 -34.21 15.34
N ARG A 620 -17.57 -33.59 15.34
CA ARG A 620 -17.91 -32.39 16.13
C ARG A 620 -19.34 -32.50 16.67
N PRO A 621 -19.60 -33.38 17.65
CA PRO A 621 -20.95 -33.70 18.11
C PRO A 621 -21.68 -32.52 18.76
N ARG A 622 -20.98 -31.63 19.49
CA ARG A 622 -21.64 -30.50 20.18
C ARG A 622 -22.03 -29.40 19.19
N THR A 623 -21.18 -29.10 18.22
CA THR A 623 -21.48 -28.14 17.15
C THR A 623 -22.65 -28.62 16.28
N ALA A 624 -22.66 -29.91 15.93
CA ALA A 624 -23.75 -30.50 15.16
C ALA A 624 -25.08 -30.42 15.93
N SER A 625 -25.08 -30.74 17.22
CA SER A 625 -26.27 -30.66 18.05
C SER A 625 -26.76 -29.23 18.27
N LEU A 626 -25.86 -28.25 18.42
CA LEU A 626 -26.21 -26.82 18.47
C LEU A 626 -26.88 -26.34 17.17
N SER A 627 -26.35 -26.73 16.01
CA SER A 627 -26.97 -26.48 14.70
C SER A 627 -28.37 -27.11 14.60
N VAL A 628 -28.53 -28.34 15.09
CA VAL A 628 -29.82 -29.04 15.11
C VAL A 628 -30.83 -28.32 16.00
N SER A 629 -30.42 -27.85 17.17
CA SER A 629 -31.27 -27.07 18.07
C SER A 629 -31.82 -25.80 17.40
N LYS A 630 -30.96 -25.03 16.70
CA LYS A 630 -31.40 -23.87 15.89
C LYS A 630 -32.38 -24.27 14.78
N GLY A 631 -32.12 -25.38 14.09
CA GLY A 631 -33.04 -25.96 13.11
C GLY A 631 -34.40 -26.33 13.71
N ALA A 632 -34.41 -26.97 14.87
CA ALA A 632 -35.63 -27.36 15.59
C ALA A 632 -36.42 -26.13 16.05
N MET A 633 -35.74 -25.06 16.48
CA MET A 633 -36.39 -23.77 16.78
C MET A 633 -37.01 -23.14 15.53
N ALA A 634 -36.33 -23.17 14.38
CA ALA A 634 -36.86 -22.64 13.12
C ALA A 634 -38.09 -23.44 12.66
N LEU A 635 -38.05 -24.77 12.73
CA LEU A 635 -39.21 -25.64 12.44
C LEU A 635 -40.37 -25.35 13.39
N ARG A 636 -40.10 -25.24 14.70
CA ARG A 636 -41.11 -24.88 15.70
C ARG A 636 -41.78 -23.57 15.35
N ASN A 637 -40.99 -22.53 15.08
CA ASN A 637 -41.48 -21.21 14.70
C ASN A 637 -42.28 -21.27 13.38
N GLY A 638 -41.85 -22.06 12.41
CA GLY A 638 -42.57 -22.26 11.14
C GLY A 638 -43.94 -22.92 11.34
N LEU A 639 -44.03 -23.92 12.22
CA LEU A 639 -45.29 -24.58 12.61
C LEU A 639 -46.25 -23.66 13.39
N GLU A 640 -45.80 -22.46 13.78
CA GLU A 640 -46.65 -21.43 14.37
C GLU A 640 -47.49 -20.67 13.34
N SER A 641 -47.12 -20.77 12.06
CA SER A 641 -47.81 -20.10 10.95
C SER A 641 -49.27 -20.51 10.83
N ARG A 642 -50.10 -19.57 10.35
CA ARG A 642 -51.51 -19.80 10.00
C ARG A 642 -51.72 -20.15 8.53
N ASP A 643 -50.64 -20.23 7.75
CA ASP A 643 -50.72 -20.52 6.32
C ASP A 643 -50.97 -22.01 6.05
N ALA A 644 -52.22 -22.34 5.70
CA ALA A 644 -52.65 -23.70 5.41
C ALA A 644 -51.92 -24.35 4.22
N ALA A 645 -51.31 -23.57 3.32
CA ALA A 645 -50.59 -24.12 2.17
C ALA A 645 -49.22 -24.71 2.55
N VAL A 646 -48.58 -24.21 3.61
CA VAL A 646 -47.21 -24.59 3.99
C VAL A 646 -47.20 -25.59 5.15
N LEU A 647 -48.22 -25.59 6.00
CA LEU A 647 -48.32 -26.47 7.16
C LEU A 647 -48.17 -27.97 6.84
N PRO A 648 -48.75 -28.54 5.76
CA PRO A 648 -48.57 -29.96 5.44
C PRO A 648 -47.10 -30.32 5.17
N ALA A 649 -46.35 -29.44 4.51
CA ALA A 649 -44.93 -29.66 4.22
C ALA A 649 -44.07 -29.56 5.50
N LEU A 650 -44.42 -28.68 6.42
CA LEU A 650 -43.75 -28.56 7.73
C LEU A 650 -44.11 -29.72 8.68
N ASP A 651 -45.34 -30.21 8.65
CA ASP A 651 -45.74 -31.41 9.40
C ASP A 651 -45.00 -32.66 8.89
N ALA A 652 -44.85 -32.80 7.57
CA ALA A 652 -44.04 -33.88 6.99
C ALA A 652 -42.55 -33.78 7.38
N GLU A 653 -42.03 -32.55 7.54
CA GLU A 653 -40.68 -32.33 8.05
C GLU A 653 -40.56 -32.68 9.53
N LEU A 654 -41.57 -32.35 10.34
CA LEU A 654 -41.64 -32.75 11.74
C LEU A 654 -41.67 -34.28 11.88
N ASP A 655 -42.44 -34.99 11.06
CA ASP A 655 -42.49 -36.46 11.08
C ASP A 655 -41.13 -37.08 10.80
N HIS A 656 -40.38 -36.52 9.85
CA HIS A 656 -39.02 -36.96 9.59
C HIS A 656 -38.07 -36.65 10.74
N PHE A 657 -38.12 -35.43 11.28
CA PHE A 657 -37.29 -35.03 12.41
C PHE A 657 -37.56 -35.91 13.64
N GLU A 658 -38.83 -36.24 13.91
CA GLU A 658 -39.25 -37.17 14.96
C GLU A 658 -38.66 -38.58 14.79
N ALA A 659 -38.63 -39.08 13.56
CA ALA A 659 -38.07 -40.39 13.26
C ALA A 659 -36.53 -40.41 13.29
N TRP A 660 -35.88 -39.31 12.88
CA TRP A 660 -34.43 -39.22 12.75
C TRP A 660 -33.70 -38.89 14.07
N LEU A 661 -34.27 -38.01 14.90
CA LEU A 661 -33.62 -37.46 16.10
C LEU A 661 -33.08 -38.51 17.09
N PRO A 662 -33.77 -39.63 17.40
CA PRO A 662 -33.26 -40.60 18.38
C PRO A 662 -31.92 -41.24 17.97
N ALA A 663 -31.74 -41.51 16.68
CA ALA A 663 -30.49 -42.08 16.17
C ALA A 663 -29.36 -41.03 16.19
N PHE A 664 -29.67 -39.78 15.88
CA PHE A 664 -28.73 -38.67 15.96
C PHE A 664 -28.28 -38.39 17.41
N GLU A 665 -29.21 -38.36 18.36
CA GLU A 665 -28.94 -38.20 19.79
C GLU A 665 -27.97 -39.25 20.33
N GLN A 666 -28.16 -40.51 19.92
CA GLN A 666 -27.25 -41.59 20.28
C GLN A 666 -25.82 -41.31 19.79
N ARG A 667 -25.66 -40.82 18.55
CA ARG A 667 -24.36 -40.43 18.01
C ARG A 667 -23.74 -39.28 18.79
N VAL A 668 -24.48 -38.20 19.05
CA VAL A 668 -24.01 -37.04 19.84
C VAL A 668 -23.45 -37.48 21.20
N ARG A 669 -24.14 -38.40 21.89
CA ARG A 669 -23.69 -38.91 23.20
C ARG A 669 -22.51 -39.88 23.11
N SER A 670 -22.43 -40.67 22.05
CA SER A 670 -21.41 -41.70 21.89
C SER A 670 -20.08 -41.17 21.34
N THR A 671 -20.10 -40.06 20.59
CA THR A 671 -18.91 -39.47 19.98
C THR A 671 -18.19 -38.57 20.99
N PRO A 672 -16.89 -38.79 21.26
CA PRO A 672 -16.12 -37.90 22.12
C PRO A 672 -15.95 -36.52 21.48
N SER A 673 -16.15 -35.45 22.27
CA SER A 673 -15.97 -34.08 21.78
C SER A 673 -14.48 -33.74 21.67
N PRO A 674 -14.02 -33.19 20.54
CA PRO A 674 -12.63 -32.79 20.38
C PRO A 674 -12.32 -31.50 21.17
N PRO A 675 -11.04 -31.20 21.44
CA PRO A 675 -10.62 -30.05 22.26
C PRO A 675 -11.14 -28.69 21.74
N GLU A 676 -11.35 -28.55 20.43
CA GLU A 676 -11.87 -27.33 19.80
C GLU A 676 -13.33 -27.02 20.17
N GLU A 677 -14.08 -28.01 20.67
CA GLU A 677 -15.46 -27.83 21.19
C GLU A 677 -15.49 -27.56 22.70
N SER A 678 -14.34 -27.35 23.36
CA SER A 678 -14.25 -27.09 24.80
C SER A 678 -15.05 -25.87 25.28
N ASN A 679 -15.18 -24.85 24.42
CA ASN A 679 -15.97 -23.65 24.67
C ASN A 679 -17.50 -23.91 24.63
N ILE A 680 -17.92 -25.07 24.13
CA ILE A 680 -19.32 -25.48 24.06
C ILE A 680 -19.58 -26.44 25.23
N HIS A 681 -20.12 -25.89 26.32
CA HIS A 681 -20.22 -26.61 27.60
C HIS A 681 -21.41 -27.57 27.73
N ARG A 682 -22.34 -27.60 26.77
CA ARG A 682 -23.55 -28.45 26.78
C ARG A 682 -23.79 -29.06 25.41
N ASP A 683 -24.62 -30.11 25.36
CA ASP A 683 -24.96 -30.84 24.13
C ASP A 683 -26.24 -30.36 23.44
N PHE A 684 -26.98 -29.38 23.99
CA PHE A 684 -28.22 -28.80 23.42
C PHE A 684 -29.34 -29.80 23.09
N LEU A 685 -29.25 -31.05 23.56
CA LEU A 685 -30.28 -32.06 23.34
C LEU A 685 -31.56 -31.71 24.11
N ASP A 686 -31.43 -31.17 25.32
CA ASP A 686 -32.57 -30.72 26.14
C ASP A 686 -33.36 -29.59 25.46
N ASP A 687 -32.66 -28.65 24.82
CA ASP A 687 -33.29 -27.56 24.06
C ASP A 687 -34.03 -28.10 22.84
N THR A 688 -33.41 -29.05 22.15
CA THR A 688 -34.00 -29.75 20.98
C THR A 688 -35.25 -30.53 21.37
N HIS A 689 -35.20 -31.28 22.48
CA HIS A 689 -36.35 -32.01 23.03
C HIS A 689 -37.46 -31.08 23.50
N THR A 690 -37.11 -29.95 24.11
CA THR A 690 -38.07 -28.92 24.51
C THR A 690 -38.80 -28.35 23.30
N ALA A 691 -38.07 -28.03 22.22
CA ALA A 691 -38.67 -27.59 20.97
C ALA A 691 -39.59 -28.66 20.37
N LEU A 692 -39.15 -29.93 20.35
CA LEU A 692 -39.94 -31.05 19.84
C LEU A 692 -41.25 -31.26 20.60
N ARG A 693 -41.21 -31.20 21.93
CA ARG A 693 -42.42 -31.26 22.77
C ARG A 693 -43.40 -30.15 22.40
N MET A 694 -42.92 -28.91 22.26
CA MET A 694 -43.76 -27.77 21.86
C MET A 694 -44.38 -27.96 20.47
N MET A 695 -43.63 -28.51 19.51
CA MET A 695 -44.13 -28.83 18.17
C MET A 695 -45.26 -29.88 18.21
N ARG A 696 -45.08 -30.95 18.99
CA ARG A 696 -46.10 -32.00 19.19
C ARG A 696 -47.38 -31.46 19.78
N GLU A 697 -47.26 -30.74 20.90
CA GLU A 697 -48.41 -30.11 21.56
C GLU A 697 -49.15 -29.17 20.62
N ARG A 698 -48.43 -28.42 19.78
CA ARG A 698 -49.05 -27.47 18.84
C ARG A 698 -49.77 -28.16 17.69
N ARG A 699 -49.18 -29.23 17.13
CA ARG A 699 -49.84 -30.09 16.13
C ARG A 699 -51.12 -30.72 16.68
N GLU A 700 -51.07 -31.20 17.92
CA GLU A 700 -52.23 -31.78 18.62
C GLU A 700 -53.32 -30.74 18.86
N ARG A 701 -52.99 -29.57 19.43
CA ARG A 701 -53.95 -28.46 19.61
C ARG A 701 -54.60 -28.02 18.30
N ARG A 702 -53.86 -28.02 17.18
CA ARG A 702 -54.39 -27.69 15.85
C ARG A 702 -55.37 -28.77 15.37
N ARG A 703 -55.01 -30.04 15.48
CA ARG A 703 -55.90 -31.17 15.14
C ARG A 703 -57.18 -31.13 15.98
N GLU A 704 -57.06 -30.88 17.29
CA GLU A 704 -58.22 -30.70 18.17
C GLU A 704 -59.07 -29.48 17.78
N SER A 705 -58.48 -28.38 17.32
CA SER A 705 -59.24 -27.22 16.86
C SER A 705 -59.99 -27.51 15.55
N GLU A 706 -59.35 -28.20 14.60
CA GLU A 706 -59.98 -28.62 13.34
C GLU A 706 -61.07 -29.66 13.59
N GLU A 707 -60.88 -30.56 14.55
CA GLU A 707 -61.89 -31.54 14.97
C GLU A 707 -63.06 -30.86 15.67
N ARG A 708 -62.80 -29.87 16.53
CA ARG A 708 -63.84 -29.02 17.13
C ARG A 708 -64.61 -28.21 16.10
N GLU A 709 -63.95 -27.67 15.08
CA GLU A 709 -64.62 -26.98 13.97
C GLU A 709 -65.45 -27.93 13.12
N ARG A 710 -64.92 -29.11 12.78
CA ARG A 710 -65.70 -30.16 12.10
C ARG A 710 -66.91 -30.59 12.91
N GLN A 711 -66.76 -30.78 14.21
CA GLN A 711 -67.85 -31.13 15.10
C GLN A 711 -68.91 -30.03 15.16
N ARG A 712 -68.50 -28.75 15.23
CA ARG A 712 -69.42 -27.60 15.17
C ARG A 712 -70.18 -27.52 13.84
N GLU A 713 -69.52 -27.85 12.73
CA GLU A 713 -70.15 -27.86 11.41
C GLU A 713 -71.17 -29.00 11.29
N ILE A 714 -70.84 -30.19 11.81
CA ILE A 714 -71.78 -31.32 11.93
C ILE A 714 -72.96 -30.94 12.83
N ASP A 715 -72.71 -30.33 13.99
CA ASP A 715 -73.76 -29.89 14.92
C ASP A 715 -74.69 -28.84 14.29
N ARG A 716 -74.16 -27.92 13.46
CA ARG A 716 -74.97 -26.98 12.66
C ARG A 716 -75.85 -27.70 11.66
N GLN A 717 -75.31 -28.66 10.92
CA GLN A 717 -76.09 -29.45 9.94
C GLN A 717 -77.19 -30.28 10.62
N VAL A 718 -76.90 -30.83 11.81
CA VAL A 718 -77.89 -31.55 12.63
C VAL A 718 -78.96 -30.60 13.18
N ALA A 719 -78.59 -29.39 13.63
CA ALA A 719 -79.54 -28.38 14.09
C ALA A 719 -80.46 -27.88 12.96
N GLU A 720 -79.91 -27.70 11.75
CA GLU A 720 -80.69 -27.32 10.57
C GLU A 720 -81.67 -28.43 10.14
N SER A 721 -81.25 -29.69 10.23
CA SER A 721 -82.12 -30.85 9.99
C SER A 721 -83.26 -30.96 11.02
N ARG A 722 -82.96 -30.73 12.31
CA ARG A 722 -83.98 -30.70 13.38
C ARG A 722 -85.00 -29.57 13.21
N ARG A 723 -84.56 -28.41 12.71
CA ARG A 723 -85.45 -27.28 12.41
C ARG A 723 -86.45 -27.63 11.29
N ARG A 724 -85.99 -28.28 10.22
CA ARG A 724 -86.87 -28.76 9.13
C ARG A 724 -87.87 -29.82 9.60
N ASP A 725 -87.50 -30.64 10.58
CA ASP A 725 -88.43 -31.61 11.20
C ASP A 725 -89.47 -30.97 12.13
N GLN A 726 -89.12 -29.91 12.84
CA GLN A 726 -90.06 -29.15 13.67
C GLN A 726 -91.09 -28.39 12.82
N GLU A 727 -90.68 -27.83 11.68
CA GLU A 727 -91.58 -27.19 10.71
C GLU A 727 -92.62 -28.18 10.16
N ARG A 728 -92.22 -29.43 9.86
CA ARG A 728 -93.15 -30.50 9.44
C ARG A 728 -94.17 -30.89 10.51
N ARG A 729 -93.79 -30.91 11.79
CA ARG A 729 -94.70 -31.25 12.90
C ARG A 729 -95.70 -30.14 13.20
N ALA A 730 -95.31 -28.87 13.05
CA ALA A 730 -96.20 -27.73 13.23
C ALA A 730 -97.31 -27.67 12.16
N GLU A 731 -97.01 -28.10 10.93
CA GLU A 731 -97.99 -28.11 9.83
C GLU A 731 -99.05 -29.23 9.96
N VAL A 732 -98.68 -30.37 10.55
CA VAL A 732 -99.64 -31.46 10.86
C VAL A 732 -100.60 -31.05 11.98
N ALA A 733 -100.11 -30.37 13.02
CA ALA A 733 -100.95 -29.90 14.14
C ALA A 733 -101.99 -28.84 13.72
N ARG A 734 -101.70 -28.01 12.69
CA ARG A 734 -102.64 -27.00 12.18
C ARG A 734 -103.87 -27.63 11.50
N ARG A 735 -103.69 -28.75 10.79
CA ARG A 735 -104.79 -29.44 10.09
C ARG A 735 -105.76 -30.20 11.02
N GLU A 736 -105.30 -30.60 12.21
CA GLU A 736 -106.15 -31.30 13.18
C GLU A 736 -107.02 -30.35 14.02
N ALA A 737 -106.66 -29.06 14.12
CA ALA A 737 -107.44 -28.04 14.82
C ALA A 737 -108.63 -27.54 13.98
N GLU A 738 -108.43 -27.32 12.66
CA GLU A 738 -109.48 -26.88 11.73
C GLU A 738 -110.64 -27.89 11.60
N ALA A 739 -110.38 -29.19 11.77
CA ALA A 739 -111.40 -30.23 11.70
C ALA A 739 -112.33 -30.30 12.93
N ARG A 740 -111.92 -29.79 14.10
CA ARG A 740 -112.72 -29.83 15.34
C ARG A 740 -113.67 -28.64 15.47
N GLU A 741 -113.31 -27.48 14.91
CA GLU A 741 -114.15 -26.28 14.93
C GLU A 741 -115.35 -26.38 13.95
N ALA A 742 -115.20 -27.09 12.83
CA ALA A 742 -116.29 -27.29 11.87
C ALA A 742 -117.46 -28.18 12.38
N ALA A 743 -117.20 -29.09 13.32
CA ALA A 743 -118.22 -29.98 13.87
C ALA A 743 -119.11 -29.31 14.95
N GLN A 744 -118.60 -28.29 15.64
CA GLN A 744 -119.31 -27.61 16.74
C GLN A 744 -120.22 -26.46 16.28
N ALA A 745 -120.06 -25.98 15.04
CA ALA A 745 -120.88 -24.92 14.46
C ALA A 745 -122.27 -25.42 13.97
N VAL A 746 -122.37 -26.66 13.48
CA VAL A 746 -123.60 -27.24 12.92
C VAL A 746 -124.64 -27.60 14.01
N GLU A 747 -124.20 -27.90 15.23
CA GLU A 747 -125.07 -28.32 16.33
C GLU A 747 -125.79 -27.15 17.03
N ARG A 748 -125.25 -25.92 16.95
CA ARG A 748 -125.83 -24.72 17.58
C ARG A 748 -126.95 -24.09 16.73
N GLU A 749 -126.87 -24.15 15.40
CA GLU A 749 -127.92 -23.61 14.51
C GLU A 749 -129.23 -24.42 14.56
N GLN A 750 -129.19 -25.72 14.85
CA GLN A 750 -130.40 -26.56 14.93
C GLN A 750 -131.21 -26.35 16.24
N GLN A 751 -130.57 -25.88 17.31
CA GLN A 751 -131.24 -25.64 18.60
C GLN A 751 -131.97 -24.29 18.67
N GLU A 752 -131.50 -23.25 17.96
CA GLU A 752 -132.16 -21.93 17.95
C GLU A 752 -133.44 -21.87 17.09
N LEU A 753 -133.54 -22.71 16.05
CA LEU A 753 -134.67 -22.72 15.12
C LEU A 753 -135.93 -23.38 15.71
N SER A 754 -135.75 -24.35 16.62
CA SER A 754 -136.86 -25.08 17.27
C SER A 754 -137.56 -24.24 18.36
N ALA A 755 -136.82 -23.44 19.12
CA ALA A 755 -137.37 -22.58 20.18
C ALA A 755 -138.26 -21.43 19.65
N ARG A 756 -137.98 -20.93 18.44
CA ARG A 756 -138.72 -19.82 17.81
C ARG A 756 -140.10 -20.25 17.30
N VAL A 757 -140.22 -21.48 16.79
CA VAL A 757 -141.48 -22.06 16.31
C VAL A 757 -142.47 -22.33 17.45
N GLN A 758 -141.98 -22.74 18.62
CA GLN A 758 -142.81 -23.09 19.78
C GLN A 758 -143.50 -21.86 20.41
N ALA A 759 -142.83 -20.71 20.44
CA ALA A 759 -143.40 -19.45 20.96
C ALA A 759 -144.53 -18.88 20.07
N GLN A 760 -144.41 -19.04 18.74
CA GLN A 760 -145.42 -18.57 17.79
C GLN A 760 -146.71 -19.40 17.81
N LEU A 761 -146.60 -20.71 18.10
CA LEU A 761 -147.75 -21.60 18.28
C LEU A 761 -148.58 -21.26 19.53
N MET A 762 -147.95 -20.86 20.65
CA MET A 762 -148.69 -20.52 21.89
C MET A 762 -149.55 -19.26 21.76
N LEU A 763 -149.09 -18.25 21.03
CA LEU A 763 -149.82 -16.97 20.90
C LEU A 763 -151.00 -17.03 19.91
N SER A 764 -151.03 -17.99 19.00
CA SER A 764 -152.06 -18.13 17.98
C SER A 764 -153.17 -19.11 18.35
N THR A 765 -152.90 -20.07 19.24
CA THR A 765 -153.82 -21.18 19.56
C THR A 765 -154.67 -20.96 20.82
N LEU A 766 -154.19 -20.16 21.78
CA LEU A 766 -154.88 -19.96 23.07
C LEU A 766 -156.19 -19.17 22.95
N GLN A 767 -157.33 -19.78 23.31
CA GLN A 767 -158.63 -19.10 23.37
C GLN A 767 -159.39 -19.34 24.69
N PRO A 768 -160.12 -18.33 25.21
CA PRO A 768 -160.91 -18.48 26.44
C PRO A 768 -162.21 -19.25 26.16
N ARG A 769 -162.54 -20.25 26.99
CA ARG A 769 -163.82 -20.99 26.93
C ARG A 769 -164.97 -20.22 27.62
N VAL A 770 -165.24 -19.01 27.14
CA VAL A 770 -166.41 -18.22 27.54
C VAL A 770 -167.05 -17.56 26.31
N PRO A 771 -168.40 -17.38 26.27
CA PRO A 771 -169.07 -16.77 25.12
C PRO A 771 -168.54 -15.35 24.88
N PRO A 772 -168.14 -14.97 23.66
CA PRO A 772 -167.57 -13.66 23.37
C PRO A 772 -168.62 -12.56 23.58
N LYS A 773 -168.27 -11.53 24.35
CA LYS A 773 -169.05 -10.30 24.50
C LYS A 773 -168.52 -9.23 23.54
N PRO A 774 -169.33 -8.24 23.13
CA PRO A 774 -168.88 -7.17 22.23
C PRO A 774 -167.61 -6.47 22.72
N VAL A 775 -167.47 -6.31 24.04
CA VAL A 775 -166.33 -5.65 24.69
C VAL A 775 -165.00 -6.43 24.53
N ASP A 776 -165.04 -7.75 24.27
CA ASP A 776 -163.82 -8.57 24.14
C ASP A 776 -163.05 -8.27 22.85
N ARG A 777 -163.78 -7.87 21.80
CA ARG A 777 -163.26 -7.54 20.47
C ARG A 777 -163.23 -6.03 20.21
N GLU A 778 -163.62 -5.23 21.21
CA GLU A 778 -163.52 -3.79 21.14
C GLU A 778 -162.04 -3.40 21.05
N VAL A 779 -161.67 -2.72 19.97
CA VAL A 779 -160.30 -2.26 19.75
C VAL A 779 -160.10 -0.97 20.55
N LEU A 780 -159.39 -1.07 21.67
CA LEU A 780 -159.10 0.05 22.56
C LEU A 780 -157.74 0.69 22.26
N PHE A 781 -156.81 -0.09 21.72
CA PHE A 781 -155.45 0.35 21.43
C PHE A 781 -154.98 -0.14 20.06
N PRO A 782 -155.50 0.41 18.94
CA PRO A 782 -155.35 -0.14 17.59
C PRO A 782 -153.90 -0.28 17.09
N GLU A 783 -152.98 0.55 17.58
CA GLU A 783 -151.55 0.52 17.18
C GLU A 783 -150.65 -0.21 18.19
N THR A 784 -151.23 -1.02 19.08
CA THR A 784 -150.48 -1.81 20.07
C THR A 784 -150.52 -3.31 19.75
N ALA A 785 -149.61 -4.07 20.37
CA ALA A 785 -149.56 -5.53 20.18
C ALA A 785 -150.80 -6.24 20.76
N PHE A 786 -151.57 -5.57 21.60
CA PHE A 786 -152.81 -6.06 22.20
C PHE A 786 -153.94 -5.05 21.95
N PRO A 787 -154.49 -5.01 20.73
CA PRO A 787 -155.50 -4.03 20.38
C PRO A 787 -156.83 -4.26 21.09
N THR A 788 -157.13 -5.51 21.47
CA THR A 788 -158.38 -5.92 22.13
C THR A 788 -158.15 -6.51 23.51
N LEU A 789 -159.20 -6.52 24.34
CA LEU A 789 -159.13 -7.06 25.71
C LEU A 789 -158.78 -8.56 25.69
N VAL A 790 -159.25 -9.30 24.66
CA VAL A 790 -158.94 -10.72 24.49
C VAL A 790 -157.46 -10.95 24.17
N ASP A 791 -156.84 -10.09 23.36
CA ASP A 791 -155.43 -10.24 22.99
C ASP A 791 -154.52 -9.96 24.19
N TYR A 792 -154.88 -8.97 25.02
CA TYR A 792 -154.18 -8.69 26.26
C TYR A 792 -154.32 -9.86 27.26
N ALA A 793 -155.53 -10.43 27.41
CA ALA A 793 -155.74 -11.61 28.25
C ALA A 793 -155.00 -12.86 27.74
N ARG A 794 -154.90 -13.04 26.41
CA ARG A 794 -154.17 -14.16 25.78
C ARG A 794 -152.69 -14.11 26.11
N MET A 795 -152.08 -12.93 26.04
CA MET A 795 -150.68 -12.74 26.41
C MET A 795 -150.43 -13.09 27.88
N ILE A 796 -151.27 -12.60 28.80
CA ILE A 796 -151.17 -12.93 30.22
C ILE A 796 -151.30 -14.44 30.46
N LYS A 797 -152.18 -15.12 29.71
CA LYS A 797 -152.32 -16.58 29.80
C LYS A 797 -151.16 -17.37 29.22
N ALA A 798 -150.57 -16.92 28.11
CA ALA A 798 -149.36 -17.52 27.54
C ALA A 798 -148.19 -17.45 28.54
N MET A 799 -148.05 -16.33 29.25
CA MET A 799 -147.05 -16.18 30.32
C MET A 799 -147.35 -17.08 31.53
N GLN A 800 -148.62 -17.24 31.93
CA GLN A 800 -149.00 -18.13 33.05
C GLN A 800 -148.76 -19.63 32.74
N ARG A 801 -148.77 -20.04 31.47
CA ARG A 801 -148.53 -21.45 31.04
C ARG A 801 -147.04 -21.81 30.88
N GLY A 802 -146.12 -20.93 31.29
CA GLY A 802 -144.68 -21.24 31.31
C GLY A 802 -143.97 -21.12 29.95
N GLY A 803 -144.51 -20.36 28.99
CA GLY A 803 -143.81 -20.04 27.75
C GLY A 803 -142.59 -19.13 28.01
N ASP A 804 -141.52 -19.28 27.21
CA ASP A 804 -140.33 -18.41 27.28
C ASP A 804 -140.74 -16.96 26.99
N VAL A 805 -140.77 -16.16 28.05
CA VAL A 805 -141.24 -14.77 28.05
C VAL A 805 -140.44 -13.91 27.07
N MET A 806 -139.14 -14.15 26.94
CA MET A 806 -138.29 -13.36 26.04
C MET A 806 -138.57 -13.71 24.58
N LYS A 807 -138.85 -14.97 24.27
CA LYS A 807 -139.22 -15.40 22.93
C LYS A 807 -140.64 -14.96 22.53
N LEU A 808 -141.58 -14.94 23.48
CA LEU A 808 -142.93 -14.38 23.28
C LEU A 808 -142.89 -12.88 22.98
N PHE A 809 -142.03 -12.12 23.66
CA PHE A 809 -141.80 -10.70 23.38
C PHE A 809 -141.20 -10.51 21.98
N GLU A 810 -140.18 -11.29 21.63
CA GLU A 810 -139.53 -11.23 20.31
C GLU A 810 -140.51 -11.54 19.18
N THR A 811 -141.45 -12.48 19.38
CA THR A 811 -142.44 -12.90 18.37
C THR A 811 -143.51 -11.83 18.11
N LEU A 812 -143.83 -10.99 19.11
CA LEU A 812 -144.80 -9.90 18.99
C LEU A 812 -144.15 -8.53 18.77
N GLY A 813 -142.83 -8.47 18.55
CA GLY A 813 -142.09 -7.22 18.41
C GLY A 813 -142.09 -6.35 19.66
N LEU A 814 -142.29 -6.96 20.84
CA LEU A 814 -142.32 -6.28 22.13
C LEU A 814 -140.95 -6.28 22.80
N THR A 815 -140.69 -5.23 23.57
CA THR A 815 -139.55 -5.13 24.49
C THR A 815 -140.10 -5.11 25.91
N PRO A 816 -139.30 -5.45 26.95
CA PRO A 816 -139.77 -5.38 28.34
C PRO A 816 -140.34 -4.00 28.72
N ALA A 817 -139.80 -2.92 28.15
CA ALA A 817 -140.28 -1.56 28.34
C ALA A 817 -141.62 -1.29 27.64
N THR A 818 -141.80 -1.74 26.40
CA THR A 818 -143.08 -1.55 25.66
C THR A 818 -144.19 -2.46 26.18
N TRP A 819 -143.87 -3.65 26.70
CA TRP A 819 -144.80 -4.49 27.46
C TRP A 819 -145.30 -3.77 28.72
N ALA A 820 -144.40 -3.23 29.54
CA ALA A 820 -144.77 -2.53 30.77
C ALA A 820 -145.67 -1.32 30.48
N ALA A 821 -145.39 -0.56 29.40
CA ALA A 821 -146.21 0.54 28.96
C ALA A 821 -147.62 0.09 28.54
N GLN A 822 -147.74 -0.98 27.73
CA GLN A 822 -149.04 -1.50 27.27
C GLN A 822 -149.84 -2.16 28.40
N ALA A 823 -149.19 -2.88 29.31
CA ALA A 823 -149.84 -3.44 30.49
C ALA A 823 -150.36 -2.35 31.43
N THR A 824 -149.61 -1.25 31.58
CA THR A 824 -150.06 -0.09 32.35
C THR A 824 -151.25 0.61 31.68
N ALA A 825 -151.23 0.77 30.35
CA ALA A 825 -152.33 1.34 29.59
C ALA A 825 -153.62 0.50 29.70
N TRP A 826 -153.51 -0.83 29.60
CA TRP A 826 -154.64 -1.74 29.85
C TRP A 826 -155.12 -1.69 31.30
N GLY A 827 -154.20 -1.62 32.28
CA GLY A 827 -154.53 -1.38 33.68
C GLY A 827 -155.34 -0.10 33.91
N GLN A 828 -154.92 1.01 33.31
CA GLN A 828 -155.65 2.29 33.39
C GLN A 828 -157.01 2.23 32.67
N ALA A 829 -157.10 1.60 31.50
CA ALA A 829 -158.36 1.42 30.78
C ALA A 829 -159.39 0.62 31.59
N MET A 830 -158.95 -0.43 32.29
CA MET A 830 -159.81 -1.26 33.15
C MET A 830 -160.29 -0.53 34.40
N VAL A 831 -159.50 0.42 34.93
CA VAL A 831 -159.91 1.29 36.06
C VAL A 831 -160.92 2.35 35.59
N GLY A 832 -160.74 2.90 34.40
CA GLY A 832 -161.63 3.94 33.84
C GLY A 832 -162.97 3.42 33.33
N ARG A 833 -163.04 2.16 32.88
CA ARG A 833 -164.28 1.48 32.46
C ARG A 833 -164.44 0.16 33.23
N MET A 834 -165.23 0.20 34.29
CA MET A 834 -165.47 -0.95 35.19
C MET A 834 -165.90 -2.23 34.45
N GLU A 835 -166.64 -2.09 33.34
CA GLU A 835 -167.07 -3.20 32.49
C GLU A 835 -165.89 -3.98 31.86
N LEU A 836 -164.78 -3.32 31.50
CA LEU A 836 -163.56 -3.97 31.00
C LEU A 836 -162.82 -4.72 32.10
N GLY A 837 -162.73 -4.12 33.30
CA GLY A 837 -162.08 -4.75 34.45
C GLY A 837 -162.82 -6.02 34.91
N MET A 838 -164.15 -5.97 35.00
CA MET A 838 -164.96 -7.16 35.32
C MET A 838 -164.82 -8.23 34.23
N ARG A 839 -164.84 -7.84 32.96
CA ARG A 839 -164.72 -8.79 31.85
C ARG A 839 -163.32 -9.39 31.73
N PHE A 840 -162.27 -8.63 31.99
CA PHE A 840 -160.89 -9.14 32.04
C PHE A 840 -160.70 -10.16 33.16
N GLY A 841 -161.28 -9.91 34.34
CA GLY A 841 -161.32 -10.89 35.43
C GLY A 841 -162.03 -12.18 35.04
N GLU A 842 -163.16 -12.07 34.32
CA GLU A 842 -163.90 -13.23 33.77
C GLU A 842 -163.06 -14.00 32.74
N LEU A 843 -162.35 -13.30 31.85
CA LEU A 843 -161.46 -13.90 30.85
C LEU A 843 -160.25 -14.59 31.49
N LEU A 844 -159.60 -14.00 32.51
CA LEU A 844 -158.46 -14.61 33.20
C LEU A 844 -158.84 -15.80 34.09
N GLY A 845 -160.03 -15.75 34.69
CA GLY A 845 -160.59 -16.82 35.52
C GLY A 845 -161.15 -18.01 34.73
N ALA A 846 -161.50 -17.80 33.45
CA ALA A 846 -161.95 -18.87 32.57
C ALA A 846 -160.81 -19.85 32.23
N PRO A 847 -161.12 -21.13 31.95
CA PRO A 847 -160.17 -22.06 31.34
C PRO A 847 -159.89 -21.64 29.88
N TRP A 848 -158.61 -21.63 29.50
CA TRP A 848 -158.15 -21.39 28.12
C TRP A 848 -157.72 -22.70 27.51
N GLU A 849 -157.94 -22.90 26.21
CA GLU A 849 -157.39 -24.04 25.47
C GLU A 849 -156.40 -23.58 24.42
#